data_AF-A0A7X9Y0Q2-F1
#
_entry.id   AF-A0A7X9Y0Q2-F1
#
_cell.length_a   1.000
_cell.length_b   1.000
_cell.length_c   1.000
_cell.angle_alpha   90.00
_cell.angle_beta   90.00
_cell.angle_gamma   90.00
#
_symmetry.space_group_name_H-M   'P 1'
#
loop_
_entity.id
_entity.type
_entity.pdbx_description
1 polymer ?
#
loop_
_entity_poly.entity_id
_entity_poly.type
_entity_poly.pdbx_seq_one_letter_code
_entity_poly.pdbx_strand_id
1 'polypeptide(L)'
;MGKKKNKDKATAADSTTDFEHTEAALEKRAAKYVSAKDQKDAHAKARDFSYTQNREVSWLRFDNRVLDEAFDETVPLFERLKFVSIFGSNLDEWFMIRIGGLSDLTLLKHQPRENKSNQTPSEQIDTVLGMLPELIARQGRAFASIERSLAEHGLTRVASEDLTDADRAQIKRTYDLSIAPIISPMIIDPRHPFPNLRNGNLYVTCALDGEDEKGLLGIVEVPTSLGRVIKLPSTEREYRYILMEDAMLEMLSGCFGDYAPTASAVIRVTRNADIDPDGEGVEEEEDYRQHMKKVLKRRQRLQPVRLEVEGYLPEEQLTEVRERLGLTSKRVFQTDMPLDLDGYVYGLEGKIPEAFRPALVFDPFVPQVSPMVDASRPMRPQVEDHDVLLTYPYESMSPLLQLLREASGDDACISIKITLYRVAKRSKLCESLIAASENGKEVTVLMELRARFDEANNIEWADRLEQAGCTVIYGQEGFKVHSKICQITYHDESGISRITCLGTGNFNEKTAKLYSDFMLLTAHRGIAEDGNTFFRNLSLGNLKGSYSYLGVAPSGLKPLVMRGLNREIGRARAGEPAQVFMKMNSLTDRDVIDKISEACFAGVRVMLVIRGICCIKADIPHKTEGLIAHQIVGRFLEHARVYAFGVDTDILYLSSADMMTRNTERRVEIAYPVLDPACKERVIEFVNLQLADNVKARRLTREGTWEKLAPAADEPRIDAQELLLAKAYLQTEEYADAAVDASLVAKANPMLEADASQTLQALPRIGRYEVDVDGEPQVRTRIVTPREFVREERQILGIGGESHAAAAASHAEPAPTAGEAPAPATPTAPKHMSSAEKDEAPSPAEAAPNDEHVPAAAPEVPAASEPKPEGKPAPQPESKPQPAPVDARVIEEEPPSERTSRGDAQTTSIEIRRPNRFAVALKLIGLGFAELFTGNLTRRSR
;
A
#
# COMPACT_ATOMS: atom_id res chain seq x y z
N MET A 1 8.53 -57.95 41.89
CA MET A 1 7.28 -57.44 41.26
C MET A 1 7.52 -56.01 40.82
N GLY A 2 7.07 -55.60 39.64
CA GLY A 2 7.18 -54.20 39.21
C GLY A 2 6.62 -53.97 37.81
N LYS A 3 5.63 -53.08 37.66
CA LYS A 3 5.12 -52.63 36.37
C LYS A 3 5.86 -51.35 35.97
N LYS A 4 6.81 -51.44 35.03
CA LYS A 4 7.21 -50.27 34.24
C LYS A 4 6.04 -49.90 33.32
N LYS A 5 5.64 -48.63 33.31
CA LYS A 5 5.02 -48.04 32.11
C LYS A 5 6.17 -47.67 31.16
N ASN A 6 6.03 -47.96 29.86
CA ASN A 6 6.93 -47.34 28.89
C ASN A 6 6.71 -45.84 28.89
N LYS A 7 7.81 -45.08 28.92
CA LYS A 7 7.89 -43.77 28.27
C LYS A 7 8.59 -44.04 26.96
N ASP A 8 7.87 -43.94 25.85
CA ASP A 8 8.51 -43.96 24.54
C ASP A 8 9.35 -42.68 24.39
N LYS A 9 10.51 -42.83 23.75
CA LYS A 9 11.44 -41.72 23.57
C LYS A 9 10.97 -40.88 22.39
N ALA A 10 10.35 -39.74 22.67
CA ALA A 10 10.40 -38.62 21.74
C ALA A 10 11.88 -38.31 21.44
N THR A 11 12.23 -38.29 20.15
CA THR A 11 13.52 -37.77 19.69
C THR A 11 13.57 -36.27 19.99
N ALA A 12 14.72 -35.78 20.43
CA ALA A 12 14.89 -34.36 20.75
C ALA A 12 14.98 -33.52 19.47
N ALA A 13 13.82 -33.15 18.92
CA ALA A 13 13.65 -32.16 17.88
C ALA A 13 12.74 -31.04 18.40
N ASP A 14 13.13 -29.80 18.10
CA ASP A 14 12.41 -28.54 18.33
C ASP A 14 11.53 -28.40 19.60
N SER A 15 12.15 -28.00 20.72
CA SER A 15 11.42 -27.57 21.93
C SER A 15 10.90 -26.12 21.86
N THR A 16 10.95 -25.48 20.70
CA THR A 16 10.46 -24.11 20.47
C THR A 16 9.10 -24.05 19.77
N THR A 17 8.60 -25.15 19.18
CA THR A 17 7.29 -25.20 18.51
C THR A 17 6.11 -25.53 19.44
N ASP A 18 6.33 -26.24 20.55
CA ASP A 18 5.26 -26.77 21.41
C ASP A 18 4.39 -25.70 22.12
N PHE A 19 4.91 -24.48 22.34
CA PHE A 19 4.20 -23.45 23.11
C PHE A 19 3.16 -22.67 22.29
N GLU A 20 3.46 -22.31 21.02
CA GLU A 20 2.58 -21.46 20.20
C GLU A 20 1.30 -22.19 19.73
N HIS A 21 1.35 -23.51 19.58
CA HIS A 21 0.22 -24.33 19.10
C HIS A 21 -0.61 -24.99 20.21
N THR A 22 -0.46 -24.54 21.47
CA THR A 22 -1.36 -24.96 22.55
C THR A 22 -2.80 -24.51 22.27
N GLU A 23 -3.79 -25.36 22.55
CA GLU A 23 -5.21 -25.09 22.24
C GLU A 23 -5.68 -23.76 22.84
N ALA A 24 -5.28 -23.45 24.08
CA ALA A 24 -5.56 -22.18 24.75
C ALA A 24 -4.90 -20.95 24.08
N ALA A 25 -3.70 -21.08 23.50
CA ALA A 25 -3.06 -19.99 22.75
C ALA A 25 -3.77 -19.75 21.42
N LEU A 26 -4.19 -20.82 20.74
CA LEU A 26 -4.98 -20.75 19.50
C LEU A 26 -6.39 -20.17 19.77
N GLU A 27 -7.02 -20.49 20.91
CA GLU A 27 -8.27 -19.85 21.35
C GLU A 27 -8.07 -18.36 21.69
N LYS A 28 -6.98 -17.98 22.37
CA LYS A 28 -6.60 -16.57 22.61
C LYS A 28 -6.38 -15.82 21.29
N ARG A 29 -5.78 -16.46 20.26
CA ARG A 29 -5.70 -15.92 18.90
C ARG A 29 -7.10 -15.80 18.26
N ALA A 30 -7.94 -16.83 18.32
CA ALA A 30 -9.31 -16.83 17.76
C ALA A 30 -10.17 -15.68 18.31
N ALA A 31 -10.07 -15.38 19.60
CA ALA A 31 -10.78 -14.28 20.27
C ALA A 31 -10.44 -12.87 19.73
N LYS A 32 -9.43 -12.72 18.86
CA LYS A 32 -9.10 -11.47 18.16
C LYS A 32 -9.90 -11.24 16.88
N TYR A 33 -10.41 -12.30 16.26
CA TYR A 33 -11.15 -12.26 14.98
C TYR A 33 -12.66 -12.13 15.16
N VAL A 34 -13.14 -12.34 16.39
CA VAL A 34 -14.55 -12.37 16.80
C VAL A 34 -14.85 -11.13 17.65
N SER A 35 -15.99 -10.46 17.45
CA SER A 35 -16.35 -9.28 18.26
C SER A 35 -16.72 -9.67 19.70
N ALA A 36 -16.58 -8.75 20.65
CA ALA A 36 -16.97 -8.99 22.05
C ALA A 36 -18.49 -9.19 22.23
N LYS A 37 -19.29 -8.86 21.20
CA LYS A 37 -20.73 -9.10 21.10
C LYS A 37 -21.03 -10.46 20.46
N ASP A 38 -20.32 -10.84 19.40
CA ASP A 38 -20.46 -12.14 18.74
C ASP A 38 -20.23 -13.31 19.71
N GLN A 39 -19.30 -13.16 20.66
CA GLN A 39 -19.03 -14.13 21.73
C GLN A 39 -20.20 -14.30 22.71
N LYS A 40 -21.10 -13.31 22.83
CA LYS A 40 -22.29 -13.34 23.70
C LYS A 40 -23.55 -13.74 22.94
N ASP A 41 -23.64 -13.35 21.67
CA ASP A 41 -24.77 -13.57 20.77
C ASP A 41 -24.81 -15.01 20.20
N ALA A 42 -24.15 -15.99 20.82
CA ALA A 42 -24.10 -17.38 20.37
C ALA A 42 -25.47 -18.10 20.33
N HIS A 43 -26.50 -17.53 20.97
CA HIS A 43 -27.90 -17.96 20.88
C HIS A 43 -28.83 -16.92 20.23
N ALA A 44 -28.28 -15.90 19.56
CA ALA A 44 -29.06 -14.86 18.90
C ALA A 44 -29.63 -15.29 17.54
N LYS A 45 -30.54 -14.48 17.02
CA LYS A 45 -31.22 -14.66 15.72
C LYS A 45 -30.18 -14.81 14.59
N ALA A 46 -30.35 -15.81 13.73
CA ALA A 46 -29.41 -16.12 12.65
C ALA A 46 -29.07 -14.88 11.79
N ARG A 47 -27.78 -14.67 11.53
CA ARG A 47 -27.29 -13.50 10.79
C ARG A 47 -27.64 -13.60 9.30
N ASP A 48 -27.99 -12.44 8.73
CA ASP A 48 -28.33 -12.32 7.31
C ASP A 48 -27.07 -12.00 6.51
N PHE A 49 -26.60 -12.98 5.74
CA PHE A 49 -25.39 -12.88 4.92
C PHE A 49 -25.67 -12.45 3.47
N SER A 50 -26.93 -12.20 3.08
CA SER A 50 -27.31 -11.91 1.69
C SER A 50 -26.59 -10.68 1.13
N TYR A 51 -26.55 -9.59 1.92
CA TYR A 51 -25.92 -8.31 1.59
C TYR A 51 -24.44 -8.21 2.01
N THR A 52 -23.78 -9.33 2.34
CA THR A 52 -22.35 -9.33 2.71
C THR A 52 -21.49 -10.29 1.90
N GLN A 53 -20.17 -10.11 1.95
CA GLN A 53 -19.16 -10.94 1.27
C GLN A 53 -17.95 -11.24 2.17
N ASN A 54 -17.23 -12.31 1.82
CA ASN A 54 -16.01 -12.73 2.52
C ASN A 54 -14.93 -11.64 2.51
N ARG A 55 -14.29 -11.42 3.67
CA ARG A 55 -13.25 -10.39 3.86
C ARG A 55 -12.03 -10.59 2.96
N GLU A 56 -11.54 -11.81 2.85
CA GLU A 56 -10.31 -12.14 2.11
C GLU A 56 -10.55 -12.19 0.60
N VAL A 57 -11.72 -12.66 0.15
CA VAL A 57 -12.17 -12.53 -1.25
C VAL A 57 -12.29 -11.05 -1.65
N SER A 58 -12.86 -10.22 -0.76
CA SER A 58 -12.95 -8.76 -0.99
C SER A 58 -11.55 -8.10 -1.01
N TRP A 59 -10.58 -8.63 -0.25
CA TRP A 59 -9.18 -8.21 -0.32
C TRP A 59 -8.50 -8.62 -1.63
N LEU A 60 -8.60 -9.88 -2.08
CA LEU A 60 -8.06 -10.32 -3.38
C LEU A 60 -8.69 -9.55 -4.55
N ARG A 61 -10.00 -9.25 -4.45
CA ARG A 61 -10.68 -8.37 -5.40
C ARG A 61 -10.09 -6.96 -5.40
N PHE A 62 -9.68 -6.41 -4.26
CA PHE A 62 -8.98 -5.11 -4.19
C PHE A 62 -7.60 -5.19 -4.85
N ASP A 63 -6.80 -6.19 -4.52
CA ASP A 63 -5.43 -6.27 -5.03
C ASP A 63 -5.42 -6.51 -6.55
N ASN A 64 -6.34 -7.31 -7.08
CA ASN A 64 -6.57 -7.43 -8.52
C ASN A 64 -6.95 -6.11 -9.22
N ARG A 65 -7.41 -5.08 -8.50
CA ARG A 65 -7.60 -3.72 -9.02
C ARG A 65 -6.34 -2.85 -8.92
N VAL A 66 -5.43 -3.12 -7.99
CA VAL A 66 -4.07 -2.57 -8.05
C VAL A 66 -3.33 -3.11 -9.28
N LEU A 67 -3.53 -4.40 -9.59
CA LEU A 67 -3.01 -5.02 -10.81
C LEU A 67 -3.70 -4.52 -12.10
N ASP A 68 -4.90 -3.94 -12.04
CA ASP A 68 -5.54 -3.35 -13.22
C ASP A 68 -4.79 -2.11 -13.74
N GLU A 69 -4.17 -1.33 -12.86
CA GLU A 69 -3.39 -0.15 -13.26
C GLU A 69 -2.14 -0.54 -14.08
N ALA A 70 -1.63 -1.77 -13.94
CA ALA A 70 -0.57 -2.31 -14.80
C ALA A 70 -1.03 -2.57 -16.26
N PHE A 71 -2.35 -2.62 -16.50
CA PHE A 71 -2.97 -2.73 -17.82
C PHE A 71 -3.58 -1.41 -18.31
N ASP A 72 -3.49 -0.33 -17.55
CA ASP A 72 -4.07 0.97 -17.93
C ASP A 72 -3.04 1.78 -18.73
N GLU A 73 -3.30 2.01 -20.01
CA GLU A 73 -2.41 2.75 -20.92
C GLU A 73 -2.29 4.24 -20.59
N THR A 74 -3.13 4.77 -19.69
CA THR A 74 -2.96 6.12 -19.12
C THR A 74 -1.86 6.20 -18.06
N VAL A 75 -1.40 5.06 -17.54
CA VAL A 75 -0.34 4.98 -16.53
C VAL A 75 1.02 4.81 -17.24
N PRO A 76 2.04 5.63 -16.94
CA PRO A 76 3.35 5.53 -17.57
C PRO A 76 3.98 4.13 -17.42
N LEU A 77 4.72 3.68 -18.42
CA LEU A 77 5.06 2.26 -18.59
C LEU A 77 5.89 1.66 -17.44
N PHE A 78 6.77 2.42 -16.81
CA PHE A 78 7.52 1.97 -15.65
C PHE A 78 6.70 2.05 -14.34
N GLU A 79 5.74 2.96 -14.24
CA GLU A 79 4.76 2.99 -13.15
C GLU A 79 3.83 1.77 -13.22
N ARG A 80 3.45 1.33 -14.43
CA ARG A 80 2.76 0.03 -14.64
C ARG A 80 3.58 -1.14 -14.08
N LEU A 81 4.90 -1.16 -14.27
CA LEU A 81 5.78 -2.18 -13.65
C LEU A 81 5.76 -2.10 -12.12
N LYS A 82 5.77 -0.88 -11.54
CA LYS A 82 5.58 -0.70 -10.09
C LYS A 82 4.24 -1.26 -9.63
N PHE A 83 3.14 -1.11 -10.37
CA PHE A 83 1.85 -1.72 -10.00
C PHE A 83 1.88 -3.26 -9.98
N VAL A 84 2.59 -3.91 -10.91
CA VAL A 84 2.85 -5.37 -10.87
C VAL A 84 3.65 -5.76 -9.61
N SER A 85 4.64 -4.94 -9.23
CA SER A 85 5.44 -5.13 -8.02
C SER A 85 4.63 -4.91 -6.73
N ILE A 86 3.79 -3.87 -6.69
CA ILE A 86 2.94 -3.54 -5.54
C ILE A 86 1.94 -4.67 -5.29
N PHE A 87 1.30 -5.22 -6.32
CA PHE A 87 0.45 -6.41 -6.20
C PHE A 87 1.21 -7.60 -5.58
N GLY A 88 2.44 -7.87 -6.03
CA GLY A 88 3.30 -8.87 -5.39
C GLY A 88 3.52 -8.60 -3.89
N SER A 89 3.97 -7.39 -3.54
CA SER A 89 4.25 -7.01 -2.15
C SER A 89 3.00 -7.02 -1.23
N ASN A 90 1.83 -6.66 -1.76
CA ASN A 90 0.54 -6.74 -1.09
C ASN A 90 0.16 -8.19 -0.81
N LEU A 91 0.28 -9.05 -1.83
CA LEU A 91 0.01 -10.48 -1.74
C LEU A 91 0.95 -11.16 -0.74
N ASP A 92 2.19 -10.69 -0.62
CA ASP A 92 3.17 -11.13 0.38
C ASP A 92 2.74 -10.79 1.81
N GLU A 93 2.37 -9.53 2.15
CA GLU A 93 1.82 -9.23 3.49
C GLU A 93 0.55 -10.06 3.74
N TRP A 94 -0.33 -10.19 2.75
CA TRP A 94 -1.56 -10.95 2.93
C TRP A 94 -1.32 -12.45 3.14
N PHE A 95 -0.35 -13.08 2.47
CA PHE A 95 0.05 -14.45 2.78
C PHE A 95 0.65 -14.55 4.18
N MET A 96 1.65 -13.72 4.50
CA MET A 96 2.33 -13.71 5.79
C MET A 96 1.34 -13.52 6.96
N ILE A 97 0.36 -12.65 6.81
CA ILE A 97 -0.56 -12.25 7.90
C ILE A 97 -1.90 -12.99 7.84
N ARG A 98 -2.61 -12.97 6.71
CA ARG A 98 -3.99 -13.46 6.61
C ARG A 98 -4.04 -14.97 6.41
N ILE A 99 -3.26 -15.50 5.46
CA ILE A 99 -3.13 -16.96 5.30
C ILE A 99 -2.39 -17.56 6.50
N GLY A 100 -1.36 -16.89 7.03
CA GLY A 100 -0.71 -17.26 8.29
C GLY A 100 -1.70 -17.40 9.45
N GLY A 101 -2.39 -16.32 9.83
CA GLY A 101 -3.35 -16.33 10.93
C GLY A 101 -4.58 -17.23 10.70
N LEU A 102 -5.05 -17.42 9.46
CA LEU A 102 -6.09 -18.42 9.17
C LEU A 102 -5.58 -19.86 9.28
N SER A 103 -4.33 -20.14 8.93
CA SER A 103 -3.73 -21.48 9.05
C SER A 103 -3.65 -21.91 10.52
N ASP A 104 -3.24 -21.01 11.42
CA ASP A 104 -3.27 -21.25 12.87
C ASP A 104 -4.69 -21.63 13.35
N LEU A 105 -5.73 -20.97 12.82
CA LEU A 105 -7.12 -21.26 13.17
C LEU A 105 -7.65 -22.57 12.55
N THR A 106 -6.99 -23.16 11.55
CA THR A 106 -7.41 -24.49 11.04
C THR A 106 -7.04 -25.63 11.98
N LEU A 107 -6.06 -25.41 12.86
CA LEU A 107 -5.61 -26.37 13.88
C LEU A 107 -6.62 -26.52 15.03
N LEU A 108 -7.55 -25.58 15.19
CA LEU A 108 -8.61 -25.66 16.20
C LEU A 108 -9.63 -26.74 15.83
N LYS A 109 -9.85 -27.67 16.77
CA LYS A 109 -10.89 -28.71 16.70
C LYS A 109 -12.29 -28.15 16.41
N HIS A 110 -12.58 -26.93 16.89
CA HIS A 110 -13.82 -26.21 16.65
C HIS A 110 -13.53 -24.87 15.96
N GLN A 111 -13.24 -24.93 14.67
CA GLN A 111 -12.93 -23.74 13.86
C GLN A 111 -14.08 -22.71 13.90
N PRO A 112 -13.81 -21.43 14.24
CA PRO A 112 -14.86 -20.40 14.32
C PRO A 112 -15.35 -19.99 12.92
N ARG A 113 -16.68 -19.86 12.73
CA ARG A 113 -17.26 -19.36 11.47
C ARG A 113 -17.21 -17.83 11.38
N GLU A 114 -16.86 -17.33 10.20
CA GLU A 114 -16.60 -15.91 9.92
C GLU A 114 -17.91 -15.11 9.79
N ASN A 115 -17.98 -13.94 10.44
CA ASN A 115 -19.26 -13.28 10.72
C ASN A 115 -19.89 -12.45 9.57
N LYS A 116 -19.34 -12.47 8.35
CA LYS A 116 -19.94 -11.91 7.11
C LYS A 116 -20.07 -12.91 5.97
N SER A 117 -19.35 -14.04 6.01
CA SER A 117 -19.43 -15.13 5.01
C SER A 117 -19.98 -16.44 5.54
N ASN A 118 -20.09 -16.60 6.86
CA ASN A 118 -20.37 -17.85 7.57
C ASN A 118 -19.33 -18.97 7.35
N GLN A 119 -18.18 -18.70 6.74
CA GLN A 119 -17.19 -19.73 6.38
C GLN A 119 -16.23 -20.06 7.53
N THR A 120 -15.77 -21.31 7.63
CA THR A 120 -14.65 -21.69 8.53
C THR A 120 -13.30 -21.24 7.95
N PRO A 121 -12.24 -21.08 8.77
CA PRO A 121 -10.85 -20.94 8.33
C PRO A 121 -10.45 -21.85 7.16
N SER A 122 -10.77 -23.16 7.19
CA SER A 122 -10.48 -24.06 6.07
C SER A 122 -11.27 -23.70 4.81
N GLU A 123 -12.59 -23.50 4.91
CA GLU A 123 -13.45 -23.10 3.79
C GLU A 123 -13.00 -21.77 3.16
N GLN A 124 -12.51 -20.83 3.98
CA GLN A 124 -11.94 -19.57 3.51
C GLN A 124 -10.62 -19.75 2.76
N ILE A 125 -9.69 -20.54 3.31
CA ILE A 125 -8.40 -20.84 2.66
C ILE A 125 -8.64 -21.52 1.31
N ASP A 126 -9.49 -22.53 1.23
CA ASP A 126 -9.81 -23.19 -0.05
C ASP A 126 -10.46 -22.23 -1.06
N THR A 127 -11.34 -21.33 -0.61
CA THR A 127 -11.95 -20.31 -1.46
C THR A 127 -10.89 -19.40 -2.10
N VAL A 128 -9.94 -18.88 -1.31
CA VAL A 128 -8.97 -17.89 -1.80
C VAL A 128 -7.80 -18.53 -2.55
N LEU A 129 -7.33 -19.72 -2.14
CA LEU A 129 -6.33 -20.47 -2.90
C LEU A 129 -6.87 -20.88 -4.29
N GLY A 130 -8.18 -21.13 -4.41
CA GLY A 130 -8.83 -21.38 -5.71
C GLY A 130 -8.87 -20.17 -6.65
N MET A 131 -8.74 -18.94 -6.15
CA MET A 131 -8.74 -17.72 -6.97
C MET A 131 -7.33 -17.32 -7.46
N LEU A 132 -6.27 -17.75 -6.75
CA LEU A 132 -4.92 -17.24 -6.98
C LEU A 132 -4.25 -17.63 -8.32
N PRO A 133 -4.44 -18.85 -8.89
CA PRO A 133 -3.76 -19.22 -10.12
C PRO A 133 -4.05 -18.28 -11.30
N GLU A 134 -5.30 -17.83 -11.45
CA GLU A 134 -5.67 -16.86 -12.49
C GLU A 134 -5.04 -15.49 -12.25
N LEU A 135 -5.00 -15.04 -10.99
CA LEU A 135 -4.41 -13.76 -10.59
C LEU A 135 -2.89 -13.72 -10.79
N ILE A 136 -2.19 -14.80 -10.45
CA ILE A 136 -0.74 -14.92 -10.63
C ILE A 136 -0.39 -15.06 -12.12
N ALA A 137 -1.14 -15.87 -12.88
CA ALA A 137 -0.99 -15.93 -14.33
C ALA A 137 -1.29 -14.57 -15.00
N ARG A 138 -2.20 -13.77 -14.43
CA ARG A 138 -2.47 -12.40 -14.88
C ARG A 138 -1.31 -11.45 -14.55
N GLN A 139 -0.70 -11.56 -13.37
CA GLN A 139 0.48 -10.79 -12.98
C GLN A 139 1.65 -11.07 -13.94
N GLY A 140 1.93 -12.33 -14.26
CA GLY A 140 2.95 -12.72 -15.23
C GLY A 140 2.69 -12.15 -16.64
N ARG A 141 1.44 -12.16 -17.11
CA ARG A 141 1.07 -11.51 -18.38
C ARG A 141 1.26 -9.99 -18.37
N ALA A 142 1.00 -9.32 -17.25
CA ALA A 142 1.30 -7.88 -17.11
C ALA A 142 2.81 -7.65 -17.18
N PHE A 143 3.57 -8.38 -16.36
CA PHE A 143 5.03 -8.32 -16.29
C PHE A 143 5.69 -8.49 -17.67
N ALA A 144 5.45 -9.61 -18.35
CA ALA A 144 6.09 -9.93 -19.63
C ALA A 144 5.70 -8.98 -20.78
N SER A 145 4.53 -8.34 -20.69
CA SER A 145 4.11 -7.29 -21.64
C SER A 145 4.86 -5.98 -21.39
N ILE A 146 4.97 -5.56 -20.12
CA ILE A 146 5.64 -4.32 -19.72
C ILE A 146 7.17 -4.42 -19.93
N GLU A 147 7.78 -5.55 -19.56
CA GLU A 147 9.22 -5.80 -19.73
C GLU A 147 9.64 -5.69 -21.20
N ARG A 148 8.84 -6.25 -22.12
CA ARG A 148 9.09 -6.15 -23.57
C ARG A 148 9.10 -4.69 -24.05
N SER A 149 8.10 -3.89 -23.68
CA SER A 149 8.05 -2.49 -24.07
C SER A 149 9.08 -1.61 -23.33
N LEU A 150 9.58 -2.03 -22.17
CA LEU A 150 10.70 -1.35 -21.51
C LEU A 150 12.03 -1.58 -22.26
N ALA A 151 12.24 -2.75 -22.86
CA ALA A 151 13.39 -3.00 -23.73
C ALA A 151 13.36 -2.11 -25.00
N GLU A 152 12.19 -1.85 -25.58
CA GLU A 152 12.00 -0.89 -26.69
C GLU A 152 12.42 0.55 -26.29
N HIS A 153 12.36 0.87 -24.99
CA HIS A 153 12.82 2.13 -24.39
C HIS A 153 14.16 1.99 -23.66
N GLY A 154 15.00 1.04 -24.08
CA GLY A 154 16.39 0.90 -23.64
C GLY A 154 16.58 0.42 -22.20
N LEU A 155 15.58 -0.21 -21.56
CA LEU A 155 15.72 -0.86 -20.26
C LEU A 155 15.51 -2.38 -20.40
N THR A 156 16.62 -3.09 -20.67
CA THR A 156 16.60 -4.47 -21.18
C THR A 156 17.06 -5.46 -20.12
N ARG A 157 16.17 -6.33 -19.60
CA ARG A 157 16.61 -7.57 -18.95
C ARG A 157 17.00 -8.56 -20.04
N VAL A 158 18.18 -9.18 -19.92
CA VAL A 158 18.72 -10.12 -20.92
C VAL A 158 18.53 -11.53 -20.41
N ALA A 159 17.79 -12.36 -21.16
CA ALA A 159 17.60 -13.78 -20.87
C ALA A 159 18.87 -14.59 -21.19
N SER A 160 19.01 -15.77 -20.58
CA SER A 160 20.22 -16.60 -20.71
C SER A 160 20.51 -17.08 -22.14
N GLU A 161 19.49 -17.18 -22.99
CA GLU A 161 19.60 -17.44 -24.43
C GLU A 161 20.14 -16.24 -25.23
N ASP A 162 19.88 -15.01 -24.81
CA ASP A 162 20.30 -13.75 -25.47
C ASP A 162 21.68 -13.22 -25.00
N LEU A 163 22.33 -13.91 -24.04
CA LEU A 163 23.63 -13.50 -23.52
C LEU A 163 24.75 -13.69 -24.55
N THR A 164 25.37 -12.58 -24.94
CA THR A 164 26.57 -12.55 -25.79
C THR A 164 27.82 -13.01 -25.04
N ASP A 165 28.91 -13.33 -25.75
CA ASP A 165 30.21 -13.68 -25.13
C ASP A 165 30.72 -12.59 -24.17
N ALA A 166 30.46 -11.31 -24.48
CA ALA A 166 30.82 -10.18 -23.62
C ALA A 166 29.98 -10.13 -22.34
N ASP A 167 28.70 -10.52 -22.42
CA ASP A 167 27.81 -10.63 -21.26
C ASP A 167 28.24 -11.80 -20.38
N ARG A 168 28.46 -12.99 -20.95
CA ARG A 168 28.93 -14.18 -20.22
C ARG A 168 30.30 -13.93 -19.57
N ALA A 169 31.22 -13.22 -20.23
CA ALA A 169 32.49 -12.81 -19.63
C ALA A 169 32.32 -11.85 -18.44
N GLN A 170 31.40 -10.88 -18.53
CA GLN A 170 31.11 -9.94 -17.43
C GLN A 170 30.34 -10.62 -16.28
N ILE A 171 29.43 -11.55 -16.57
CA ILE A 171 28.74 -12.41 -15.59
C ILE A 171 29.79 -13.25 -14.85
N LYS A 172 30.60 -14.03 -15.56
CA LYS A 172 31.64 -14.87 -14.95
C LYS A 172 32.60 -14.06 -14.08
N ARG A 173 33.05 -12.90 -14.57
CA ARG A 173 33.90 -11.99 -13.78
C ARG A 173 33.22 -11.49 -12.50
N THR A 174 31.94 -11.16 -12.57
CA THR A 174 31.15 -10.72 -11.40
C THR A 174 30.93 -11.88 -10.42
N TYR A 175 30.69 -13.07 -10.95
CA TYR A 175 30.52 -14.30 -10.19
C TYR A 175 31.81 -14.67 -9.44
N ASP A 176 32.93 -14.86 -10.16
CA ASP A 176 34.24 -15.23 -9.62
C ASP A 176 34.73 -14.27 -8.52
N LEU A 177 34.53 -12.95 -8.71
CA LEU A 177 35.07 -11.91 -7.82
C LEU A 177 34.16 -11.53 -6.66
N SER A 178 32.84 -11.70 -6.78
CA SER A 178 31.86 -11.13 -5.83
C SER A 178 30.84 -12.14 -5.30
N ILE A 179 30.37 -13.09 -6.12
CA ILE A 179 29.27 -14.01 -5.74
C ILE A 179 29.83 -15.33 -5.19
N ALA A 180 30.70 -15.99 -5.96
CA ALA A 180 31.33 -17.26 -5.59
C ALA A 180 32.03 -17.23 -4.21
N PRO A 181 32.71 -16.14 -3.77
CA PRO A 181 33.34 -16.08 -2.46
C PRO A 181 32.38 -15.98 -1.25
N ILE A 182 31.07 -15.77 -1.46
CA ILE A 182 30.09 -15.53 -0.38
C ILE A 182 28.87 -16.46 -0.41
N ILE A 183 28.67 -17.24 -1.48
CA ILE A 183 27.68 -18.33 -1.52
C ILE A 183 28.21 -19.60 -0.85
N SER A 184 27.30 -20.51 -0.50
CA SER A 184 27.65 -21.85 -0.01
C SER A 184 26.66 -22.85 -0.60
N PRO A 185 27.02 -23.54 -1.70
CA PRO A 185 26.20 -24.60 -2.26
C PRO A 185 26.01 -25.75 -1.26
N MET A 186 24.80 -26.31 -1.22
CA MET A 186 24.44 -27.43 -0.37
C MET A 186 23.80 -28.53 -1.21
N ILE A 187 24.29 -29.76 -1.08
CA ILE A 187 23.61 -30.97 -1.55
C ILE A 187 22.81 -31.51 -0.36
N ILE A 188 21.53 -31.86 -0.56
CA ILE A 188 20.66 -32.33 0.52
C ILE A 188 20.72 -33.86 0.58
N ASP A 189 21.19 -34.37 1.71
CA ASP A 189 21.36 -35.81 1.96
C ASP A 189 21.15 -36.15 3.47
N PRO A 190 21.16 -37.43 3.90
CA PRO A 190 20.94 -37.81 5.30
C PRO A 190 21.96 -37.27 6.33
N ARG A 191 23.12 -36.77 5.87
CA ARG A 191 24.18 -36.10 6.64
C ARG A 191 24.09 -34.57 6.51
N HIS A 192 23.64 -34.07 5.35
CA HIS A 192 23.44 -32.66 5.04
C HIS A 192 21.93 -32.33 4.97
N PRO A 193 21.25 -32.12 6.11
CA PRO A 193 19.81 -31.95 6.15
C PRO A 193 19.33 -30.65 5.49
N PHE A 194 18.09 -30.69 4.99
CA PHE A 194 17.41 -29.56 4.35
C PHE A 194 17.52 -28.26 5.18
N PRO A 195 18.02 -27.15 4.61
CA PRO A 195 18.26 -25.91 5.33
C PRO A 195 16.97 -25.17 5.68
N ASN A 196 17.01 -24.36 6.74
CA ASN A 196 15.89 -23.50 7.11
C ASN A 196 15.80 -22.27 6.19
N LEU A 197 15.11 -22.43 5.05
CA LEU A 197 14.92 -21.38 4.04
C LEU A 197 14.30 -20.11 4.66
N ARG A 198 14.99 -18.97 4.53
CA ARG A 198 14.62 -17.68 5.13
C ARG A 198 13.38 -17.10 4.44
N ASN A 199 12.52 -16.43 5.22
CA ASN A 199 11.31 -15.78 4.68
C ASN A 199 11.66 -14.71 3.63
N GLY A 200 11.12 -14.85 2.42
CA GLY A 200 11.27 -13.89 1.32
C GLY A 200 12.58 -13.97 0.53
N ASN A 201 13.63 -14.61 1.05
CA ASN A 201 14.88 -14.81 0.31
C ASN A 201 14.69 -15.76 -0.88
N LEU A 202 15.47 -15.50 -1.93
CA LEU A 202 15.59 -16.38 -3.10
C LEU A 202 16.65 -17.46 -2.88
N TYR A 203 16.38 -18.64 -3.42
CA TYR A 203 17.30 -19.78 -3.44
C TYR A 203 17.34 -20.35 -4.86
N VAL A 204 18.52 -20.48 -5.45
CA VAL A 204 18.71 -21.26 -6.68
C VAL A 204 18.75 -22.73 -6.27
N THR A 205 17.95 -23.56 -6.94
CA THR A 205 17.79 -24.97 -6.62
C THR A 205 17.84 -25.83 -7.88
N CYS A 206 18.28 -27.08 -7.74
CA CYS A 206 18.44 -27.99 -8.87
C CYS A 206 18.31 -29.46 -8.49
N ALA A 207 18.03 -30.30 -9.48
CA ALA A 207 18.27 -31.72 -9.42
C ALA A 207 19.73 -32.01 -9.84
N LEU A 208 20.41 -32.88 -9.09
CA LEU A 208 21.83 -33.22 -9.24
C LEU A 208 22.02 -34.72 -9.46
N ASP A 209 22.83 -35.05 -10.47
CA ASP A 209 23.32 -36.41 -10.73
C ASP A 209 24.85 -36.46 -10.55
N GLY A 210 25.35 -37.42 -9.77
CA GLY A 210 26.76 -37.79 -9.68
C GLY A 210 27.03 -39.15 -10.36
N GLU A 211 28.16 -39.79 -10.03
CA GLU A 211 28.53 -41.10 -10.58
C GLU A 211 27.60 -42.23 -10.09
N ASP A 212 27.41 -42.35 -8.77
CA ASP A 212 26.61 -43.41 -8.12
C ASP A 212 25.24 -42.92 -7.59
N GLU A 213 25.04 -41.61 -7.43
CA GLU A 213 23.85 -41.00 -6.83
C GLU A 213 23.11 -40.11 -7.85
N LYS A 214 21.77 -40.13 -7.85
CA LYS A 214 20.93 -39.43 -8.84
C LYS A 214 19.72 -38.75 -8.20
N GLY A 215 19.23 -37.69 -8.82
CA GLY A 215 18.06 -36.94 -8.34
C GLY A 215 18.27 -36.26 -6.99
N LEU A 216 19.51 -36.00 -6.57
CA LEU A 216 19.79 -35.27 -5.33
C LEU A 216 19.32 -33.81 -5.45
N LEU A 217 18.86 -33.21 -4.36
CA LEU A 217 18.46 -31.81 -4.33
C LEU A 217 19.68 -30.92 -4.02
N GLY A 218 20.04 -30.03 -4.96
CA GLY A 218 21.02 -28.96 -4.75
C GLY A 218 20.35 -27.64 -4.41
N ILE A 219 20.91 -26.87 -3.47
CA ILE A 219 20.41 -25.56 -3.00
C ILE A 219 21.56 -24.56 -2.86
N VAL A 220 21.37 -23.32 -3.31
CA VAL A 220 22.27 -22.18 -3.10
C VAL A 220 21.46 -20.95 -2.68
N GLU A 221 21.79 -20.29 -1.56
CA GLU A 221 21.14 -19.04 -1.16
C GLU A 221 21.64 -17.86 -2.02
N VAL A 222 20.72 -17.02 -2.51
CA VAL A 222 21.06 -15.80 -3.27
C VAL A 222 21.52 -14.69 -2.30
N PRO A 223 22.73 -14.12 -2.44
CA PRO A 223 23.26 -13.16 -1.45
C PRO A 223 22.55 -11.80 -1.42
N THR A 224 21.85 -11.51 -0.32
CA THR A 224 21.18 -10.21 -0.08
C THR A 224 22.13 -9.07 0.32
N SER A 225 23.44 -9.34 0.43
CA SER A 225 24.49 -8.35 0.71
C SER A 225 24.98 -7.59 -0.53
N LEU A 226 24.60 -8.05 -1.73
CA LEU A 226 24.98 -7.47 -3.01
C LEU A 226 23.74 -6.89 -3.73
N GLY A 227 23.96 -6.01 -4.71
CA GLY A 227 22.87 -5.49 -5.55
C GLY A 227 22.38 -6.56 -6.52
N ARG A 228 21.08 -6.90 -6.45
CA ARG A 228 20.46 -7.98 -7.25
C ARG A 228 20.43 -7.70 -8.76
N VAL A 229 20.45 -6.44 -9.18
CA VAL A 229 20.55 -6.03 -10.58
C VAL A 229 22.03 -5.95 -10.99
N ILE A 230 22.48 -6.87 -11.85
CA ILE A 230 23.85 -6.90 -12.39
C ILE A 230 23.85 -6.20 -13.75
N LYS A 231 24.59 -5.08 -13.86
CA LYS A 231 24.75 -4.38 -15.16
C LYS A 231 25.61 -5.22 -16.12
N LEU A 232 25.12 -5.37 -17.35
CA LEU A 232 25.83 -5.94 -18.50
C LEU A 232 26.46 -4.83 -19.38
N PRO A 233 27.40 -5.17 -20.29
CA PRO A 233 27.86 -4.27 -21.34
C PRO A 233 26.70 -3.66 -22.13
N SER A 234 26.66 -2.33 -22.24
CA SER A 234 25.61 -1.58 -22.93
C SER A 234 26.13 -0.21 -23.42
N THR A 235 25.39 0.43 -24.33
CA THR A 235 25.65 1.83 -24.74
C THR A 235 25.09 2.83 -23.72
N GLU A 236 25.31 4.13 -23.91
CA GLU A 236 24.71 5.17 -23.06
C GLU A 236 23.18 5.30 -23.24
N ARG A 237 22.63 4.83 -24.37
CA ARG A 237 21.18 4.84 -24.64
C ARG A 237 20.44 3.61 -24.10
N GLU A 238 21.15 2.68 -23.46
CA GLU A 238 20.57 1.40 -23.03
C GLU A 238 21.14 0.96 -21.68
N TYR A 239 20.28 0.46 -20.79
CA TYR A 239 20.67 -0.24 -19.58
C TYR A 239 20.33 -1.73 -19.71
N ARG A 240 21.32 -2.51 -20.18
CA ARG A 240 21.25 -3.98 -20.20
C ARG A 240 21.60 -4.54 -18.81
N TYR A 241 20.80 -5.47 -18.32
CA TYR A 241 21.02 -6.11 -17.02
C TYR A 241 20.57 -7.57 -17.00
N ILE A 242 21.05 -8.30 -16.01
CA ILE A 242 20.62 -9.65 -15.61
C ILE A 242 20.39 -9.65 -14.09
N LEU A 243 19.53 -10.54 -13.59
CA LEU A 243 19.33 -10.68 -12.15
C LEU A 243 20.40 -11.60 -11.54
N MET A 244 20.56 -11.55 -10.21
CA MET A 244 21.62 -12.30 -9.52
C MET A 244 21.40 -13.79 -9.58
N GLU A 245 20.15 -14.21 -9.40
CA GLU A 245 19.67 -15.58 -9.52
C GLU A 245 19.86 -16.13 -10.95
N ASP A 246 19.54 -15.36 -11.99
CA ASP A 246 19.80 -15.69 -13.40
C ASP A 246 21.31 -15.89 -13.66
N ALA A 247 22.14 -14.98 -13.15
CA ALA A 247 23.60 -15.07 -13.25
C ALA A 247 24.21 -16.24 -12.43
N MET A 248 23.53 -16.68 -11.37
CA MET A 248 23.89 -17.88 -10.60
C MET A 248 23.44 -19.17 -11.30
N LEU A 249 22.31 -19.15 -12.01
CA LEU A 249 21.84 -20.25 -12.87
C LEU A 249 22.80 -20.50 -14.04
N GLU A 250 23.23 -19.44 -14.74
CA GLU A 250 24.24 -19.49 -15.82
C GLU A 250 25.58 -20.09 -15.37
N MET A 251 25.97 -19.90 -14.09
CA MET A 251 27.21 -20.41 -13.50
C MET A 251 27.04 -21.73 -12.72
N LEU A 252 25.83 -22.30 -12.68
CA LEU A 252 25.45 -23.36 -11.73
C LEU A 252 26.25 -24.67 -11.88
N SER A 253 26.71 -24.98 -13.08
CA SER A 253 27.54 -26.15 -13.37
C SER A 253 28.89 -26.13 -12.64
N GLY A 254 29.38 -24.96 -12.22
CA GLY A 254 30.58 -24.83 -11.40
C GLY A 254 30.35 -24.94 -9.88
N CYS A 255 29.10 -25.06 -9.41
CA CYS A 255 28.77 -24.95 -7.98
C CYS A 255 28.96 -26.23 -7.17
N PHE A 256 28.78 -27.40 -7.78
CA PHE A 256 28.58 -28.67 -7.06
C PHE A 256 29.69 -29.71 -7.26
N GLY A 257 30.85 -29.30 -7.80
CA GLY A 257 32.00 -30.18 -8.00
C GLY A 257 31.72 -31.25 -9.06
N ASP A 258 31.77 -32.52 -8.67
CA ASP A 258 31.57 -33.67 -9.55
C ASP A 258 30.08 -33.98 -9.85
N TYR A 259 29.14 -33.29 -9.18
CA TYR A 259 27.69 -33.44 -9.42
C TYR A 259 27.20 -32.48 -10.50
N ALA A 260 26.51 -33.00 -11.51
CA ALA A 260 25.97 -32.24 -12.63
C ALA A 260 24.52 -31.80 -12.37
N PRO A 261 24.19 -30.50 -12.45
CA PRO A 261 22.80 -30.02 -12.49
C PRO A 261 22.07 -30.49 -13.75
N THR A 262 20.91 -31.14 -13.58
CA THR A 262 20.11 -31.69 -14.70
C THR A 262 18.83 -30.87 -14.97
N ALA A 263 18.31 -30.18 -13.97
CA ALA A 263 17.18 -29.25 -14.04
C ALA A 263 17.31 -28.23 -12.90
N SER A 264 16.79 -27.00 -13.06
CA SER A 264 16.97 -25.92 -12.09
C SER A 264 15.83 -24.89 -12.06
N ALA A 265 15.56 -24.37 -10.87
CA ALA A 265 14.57 -23.32 -10.60
C ALA A 265 15.07 -22.36 -9.51
N VAL A 266 14.57 -21.13 -9.53
CA VAL A 266 14.61 -20.23 -8.37
C VAL A 266 13.40 -20.52 -7.50
N ILE A 267 13.57 -20.61 -6.19
CA ILE A 267 12.46 -20.74 -5.23
C ILE A 267 12.47 -19.64 -4.18
N ARG A 268 11.28 -19.30 -3.68
CA ARG A 268 11.06 -18.33 -2.61
C ARG A 268 10.02 -18.86 -1.62
N VAL A 269 10.29 -18.70 -0.32
CA VAL A 269 9.39 -19.19 0.75
C VAL A 269 8.80 -18.03 1.53
N THR A 270 7.48 -17.97 1.59
CA THR A 270 6.73 -17.06 2.47
C THR A 270 6.32 -17.82 3.73
N ARG A 271 6.51 -17.22 4.90
CA ARG A 271 6.19 -17.78 6.23
C ARG A 271 5.12 -16.95 6.93
N ASN A 272 4.43 -17.53 7.91
CA ASN A 272 3.52 -16.79 8.79
C ASN A 272 4.30 -15.66 9.50
N ALA A 273 3.66 -14.51 9.73
CA ALA A 273 4.23 -13.40 10.49
C ALA A 273 3.29 -12.84 11.57
N ASP A 274 2.08 -13.38 11.74
CA ASP A 274 1.06 -12.88 12.66
C ASP A 274 1.25 -13.38 14.11
N ILE A 275 2.46 -13.19 14.64
CA ILE A 275 2.76 -13.42 16.07
C ILE A 275 1.93 -12.45 16.92
N ASP A 276 1.47 -12.94 18.06
CA ASP A 276 0.93 -12.14 19.15
C ASP A 276 2.02 -11.79 20.18
N PRO A 277 2.57 -10.55 20.20
CA PRO A 277 3.58 -10.17 21.19
C PRO A 277 3.01 -10.16 22.61
N ASP A 278 1.70 -9.89 22.73
CA ASP A 278 0.96 -9.88 23.99
C ASP A 278 0.43 -11.30 24.31
N GLY A 279 0.87 -12.31 23.56
CA GLY A 279 0.47 -13.71 23.69
C GLY A 279 1.12 -14.40 24.87
N GLU A 280 2.44 -14.25 25.00
CA GLU A 280 3.34 -14.98 25.91
C GLU A 280 3.45 -14.36 27.31
N GLY A 281 2.96 -13.13 27.48
CA GLY A 281 3.30 -12.27 28.62
C GLY A 281 4.64 -11.56 28.40
N VAL A 282 4.99 -10.67 29.32
CA VAL A 282 6.34 -10.11 29.47
C VAL A 282 6.91 -10.72 30.75
N GLU A 283 8.15 -11.19 30.72
CA GLU A 283 8.84 -11.67 31.93
C GLU A 283 8.94 -10.51 32.93
N GLU A 284 8.72 -10.73 34.23
CA GLU A 284 8.59 -9.63 35.23
C GLU A 284 9.84 -8.72 35.35
N GLU A 285 10.98 -9.15 34.81
CA GLU A 285 12.26 -8.43 34.77
C GLU A 285 12.63 -7.90 33.35
N GLU A 286 11.80 -8.10 32.33
CA GLU A 286 12.12 -7.76 30.93
C GLU A 286 11.54 -6.40 30.46
N ASP A 287 12.40 -5.55 29.88
CA ASP A 287 11.98 -4.37 29.11
C ASP A 287 11.20 -4.80 27.86
N TYR A 288 10.03 -4.19 27.64
CA TYR A 288 9.18 -4.42 26.46
C TYR A 288 9.92 -4.29 25.11
N ARG A 289 10.97 -3.46 25.02
CA ARG A 289 11.87 -3.40 23.85
C ARG A 289 12.68 -4.68 23.64
N GLN A 290 13.15 -5.31 24.72
CA GLN A 290 13.89 -6.57 24.66
C GLN A 290 12.96 -7.72 24.27
N HIS A 291 11.74 -7.74 24.83
CA HIS A 291 10.67 -8.67 24.42
C HIS A 291 10.36 -8.54 22.93
N MET A 292 10.20 -7.30 22.41
CA MET A 292 10.00 -7.07 20.98
C MET A 292 11.19 -7.56 20.13
N LYS A 293 12.44 -7.37 20.60
CA LYS A 293 13.65 -7.92 19.98
C LYS A 293 13.69 -9.46 20.01
N LYS A 294 13.13 -10.13 21.03
CA LYS A 294 12.91 -11.60 21.06
C LYS A 294 11.87 -12.01 20.00
N VAL A 295 10.69 -11.37 20.00
CA VAL A 295 9.56 -11.67 19.10
C VAL A 295 9.95 -11.55 17.62
N LEU A 296 10.66 -10.48 17.24
CA LEU A 296 11.11 -10.27 15.86
C LEU A 296 12.03 -11.40 15.35
N LYS A 297 12.87 -11.97 16.21
CA LYS A 297 13.73 -13.13 15.86
C LYS A 297 12.93 -14.42 15.68
N ARG A 298 11.82 -14.60 16.38
CA ARG A 298 10.92 -15.76 16.20
C ARG A 298 10.12 -15.66 14.89
N ARG A 299 9.69 -14.46 14.49
CA ARG A 299 8.95 -14.21 13.22
C ARG A 299 9.65 -14.82 12.00
N GLN A 300 10.98 -14.81 11.96
CA GLN A 300 11.78 -15.39 10.86
C GLN A 300 11.72 -16.92 10.75
N ARG A 301 11.17 -17.62 11.76
CA ARG A 301 11.18 -19.09 11.88
C ARG A 301 9.80 -19.76 11.83
N LEU A 302 8.72 -18.98 11.74
CA LEU A 302 7.36 -19.51 11.72
C LEU A 302 7.09 -20.42 10.49
N GLN A 303 5.98 -21.15 10.55
CA GLN A 303 5.54 -22.09 9.52
C GLN A 303 5.52 -21.46 8.11
N PRO A 304 6.01 -22.15 7.07
CA PRO A 304 5.76 -21.79 5.68
C PRO A 304 4.26 -21.70 5.39
N VAL A 305 3.86 -20.75 4.53
CA VAL A 305 2.47 -20.55 4.08
C VAL A 305 2.32 -20.58 2.57
N ARG A 306 3.40 -20.31 1.82
CA ARG A 306 3.50 -20.30 0.36
C ARG A 306 4.92 -20.72 -0.07
N LEU A 307 5.02 -21.47 -1.16
CA LEU A 307 6.24 -21.69 -1.94
C LEU A 307 6.01 -21.13 -3.34
N GLU A 308 6.95 -20.32 -3.83
CA GLU A 308 6.96 -19.80 -5.20
C GLU A 308 8.14 -20.44 -5.94
N VAL A 309 7.95 -20.76 -7.22
CA VAL A 309 8.92 -21.45 -8.08
C VAL A 309 8.97 -20.76 -9.45
N GLU A 310 10.16 -20.40 -9.89
CA GLU A 310 10.45 -19.83 -11.20
C GLU A 310 11.38 -20.77 -11.97
N GLY A 311 11.01 -21.14 -13.20
CA GLY A 311 11.69 -22.21 -13.95
C GLY A 311 11.13 -23.61 -13.62
N TYR A 312 12.00 -24.63 -13.64
CA TYR A 312 11.57 -26.04 -13.57
C TYR A 312 12.42 -26.92 -12.63
N LEU A 313 11.76 -27.59 -11.69
CA LEU A 313 12.27 -28.77 -10.98
C LEU A 313 11.44 -30.00 -11.38
N PRO A 314 12.03 -31.20 -11.41
CA PRO A 314 11.25 -32.43 -11.54
C PRO A 314 10.38 -32.67 -10.30
N GLU A 315 9.29 -33.44 -10.48
CA GLU A 315 8.24 -33.60 -9.47
C GLU A 315 8.73 -34.20 -8.14
N GLU A 316 9.78 -35.03 -8.18
CA GLU A 316 10.43 -35.63 -7.02
C GLU A 316 11.10 -34.56 -6.12
N GLN A 317 11.99 -33.74 -6.68
CA GLN A 317 12.72 -32.71 -5.95
C GLN A 317 11.79 -31.58 -5.51
N LEU A 318 10.80 -31.22 -6.33
CA LEU A 318 9.76 -30.27 -5.94
C LEU A 318 8.88 -30.82 -4.80
N THR A 319 8.58 -32.12 -4.81
CA THR A 319 7.88 -32.80 -3.72
C THR A 319 8.71 -32.83 -2.44
N GLU A 320 10.01 -33.10 -2.51
CA GLU A 320 10.87 -33.00 -1.32
C GLU A 320 10.83 -31.57 -0.74
N VAL A 321 11.09 -30.53 -1.54
CA VAL A 321 11.04 -29.12 -1.08
C VAL A 321 9.68 -28.82 -0.43
N ARG A 322 8.58 -29.22 -1.07
CA ARG A 322 7.21 -29.05 -0.56
C ARG A 322 7.00 -29.73 0.80
N GLU A 323 7.45 -30.98 0.96
CA GLU A 323 7.22 -31.77 2.18
C GLU A 323 8.15 -31.39 3.33
N ARG A 324 9.42 -31.05 3.04
CA ARG A 324 10.35 -30.45 4.01
C ARG A 324 9.83 -29.12 4.57
N LEU A 325 9.04 -28.38 3.80
CA LEU A 325 8.35 -27.15 4.22
C LEU A 325 6.95 -27.38 4.83
N GLY A 326 6.44 -28.63 4.86
CA GLY A 326 5.11 -28.95 5.39
C GLY A 326 3.94 -28.40 4.56
N LEU A 327 4.14 -28.15 3.26
CA LEU A 327 3.16 -27.49 2.39
C LEU A 327 2.27 -28.49 1.62
N THR A 328 1.02 -28.09 1.39
CA THR A 328 0.13 -28.74 0.43
C THR A 328 0.37 -28.22 -0.99
N SER A 329 0.03 -29.00 -2.01
CA SER A 329 0.20 -28.60 -3.42
C SER A 329 -0.50 -27.28 -3.76
N LYS A 330 -1.69 -27.01 -3.18
CA LYS A 330 -2.42 -25.73 -3.31
C LYS A 330 -1.66 -24.48 -2.79
N ARG A 331 -0.50 -24.64 -2.16
CA ARG A 331 0.36 -23.56 -1.64
C ARG A 331 1.67 -23.41 -2.43
N VAL A 332 1.88 -24.21 -3.46
CA VAL A 332 3.00 -24.12 -4.40
C VAL A 332 2.51 -23.38 -5.65
N PHE A 333 3.21 -22.33 -6.04
CA PHE A 333 2.87 -21.50 -7.20
C PHE A 333 4.06 -21.43 -8.14
N GLN A 334 3.91 -22.00 -9.35
CA GLN A 334 4.91 -21.92 -10.41
C GLN A 334 4.62 -20.71 -11.31
N THR A 335 5.66 -20.03 -11.79
CA THR A 335 5.54 -18.84 -12.64
C THR A 335 6.76 -18.68 -13.56
N ASP A 336 6.61 -17.89 -14.61
CA ASP A 336 7.64 -17.58 -15.60
C ASP A 336 8.20 -16.14 -15.45
N MET A 337 7.88 -15.47 -14.34
CA MET A 337 8.35 -14.12 -14.00
C MET A 337 9.31 -14.15 -12.81
N PRO A 338 10.27 -13.19 -12.72
CA PRO A 338 11.13 -13.01 -11.57
C PRO A 338 10.38 -12.99 -10.24
N LEU A 339 10.78 -13.88 -9.33
CA LEU A 339 10.29 -13.85 -7.95
C LEU A 339 10.73 -12.54 -7.25
N ASP A 340 10.06 -12.15 -6.16
CA ASP A 340 10.48 -10.98 -5.34
C ASP A 340 10.61 -9.65 -6.13
N LEU A 341 9.60 -9.26 -6.93
CA LEU A 341 9.69 -8.05 -7.78
C LEU A 341 10.12 -6.77 -7.02
N ASP A 342 9.65 -6.60 -5.77
CA ASP A 342 9.94 -5.43 -4.94
C ASP A 342 11.44 -5.20 -4.72
N GLY A 343 12.21 -6.28 -4.56
CA GLY A 343 13.64 -6.26 -4.27
C GLY A 343 14.52 -5.72 -5.40
N TYR A 344 13.98 -5.53 -6.62
CA TYR A 344 14.75 -4.96 -7.74
C TYR A 344 14.02 -3.87 -8.55
N VAL A 345 12.69 -3.90 -8.69
CA VAL A 345 11.96 -2.96 -9.56
C VAL A 345 12.22 -1.50 -9.15
N TYR A 346 12.13 -1.17 -7.86
CA TYR A 346 12.44 0.20 -7.39
C TYR A 346 13.91 0.59 -7.56
N GLY A 347 14.82 -0.37 -7.72
CA GLY A 347 16.24 -0.14 -8.02
C GLY A 347 16.51 0.20 -9.50
N LEU A 348 15.59 -0.13 -10.41
CA LEU A 348 15.71 0.14 -11.84
C LEU A 348 15.32 1.57 -12.24
N GLU A 349 14.53 2.29 -11.45
CA GLU A 349 14.03 3.62 -11.86
C GLU A 349 15.18 4.61 -12.11
N GLY A 350 16.21 4.59 -11.26
CA GLY A 350 17.44 5.36 -11.42
C GLY A 350 18.43 4.77 -12.44
N LYS A 351 18.00 3.82 -13.29
CA LYS A 351 18.75 3.18 -14.37
C LYS A 351 18.12 3.39 -15.75
N ILE A 352 16.88 3.87 -15.81
CA ILE A 352 16.19 4.27 -17.04
C ILE A 352 17.09 5.28 -17.80
N PRO A 353 17.40 5.08 -19.10
CA PRO A 353 18.16 6.06 -19.87
C PRO A 353 17.40 7.39 -19.97
N GLU A 354 18.10 8.51 -19.72
CA GLU A 354 17.46 9.83 -19.55
C GLU A 354 16.60 10.25 -20.75
N ALA A 355 17.00 9.86 -21.97
CA ALA A 355 16.27 10.14 -23.22
C ALA A 355 14.85 9.53 -23.28
N PHE A 356 14.56 8.50 -22.47
CA PHE A 356 13.25 7.86 -22.39
C PHE A 356 12.52 8.15 -21.08
N ARG A 357 13.21 8.67 -20.05
CA ARG A 357 12.68 8.86 -18.69
C ARG A 357 11.31 9.56 -18.66
N PRO A 358 11.06 10.68 -19.36
CA PRO A 358 9.77 11.39 -19.30
C PRO A 358 8.57 10.60 -19.84
N ALA A 359 8.77 9.58 -20.68
CA ALA A 359 7.69 8.74 -21.20
C ALA A 359 7.38 7.52 -20.32
N LEU A 360 8.22 7.24 -19.31
CA LEU A 360 8.21 6.00 -18.55
C LEU A 360 7.74 6.16 -17.10
N VAL A 361 8.03 7.28 -16.45
CA VAL A 361 7.63 7.58 -15.06
C VAL A 361 6.55 8.66 -14.99
N PHE A 362 5.86 8.80 -13.86
CA PHE A 362 5.03 9.98 -13.60
C PHE A 362 5.89 11.25 -13.53
N ASP A 363 5.40 12.38 -14.05
CA ASP A 363 6.03 13.68 -13.90
C ASP A 363 6.30 14.03 -12.41
N PRO A 364 7.54 14.37 -12.01
CA PRO A 364 7.86 14.65 -10.61
C PRO A 364 7.13 15.89 -10.07
N PHE A 365 6.19 15.67 -9.15
CA PHE A 365 5.48 16.76 -8.48
C PHE A 365 6.17 17.22 -7.18
N VAL A 366 5.88 18.44 -6.76
CA VAL A 366 6.30 19.04 -5.49
C VAL A 366 5.05 19.37 -4.67
N PRO A 367 4.92 18.91 -3.41
CA PRO A 367 3.83 19.33 -2.54
C PRO A 367 3.89 20.84 -2.25
N GLN A 368 2.78 21.54 -2.48
CA GLN A 368 2.68 23.00 -2.46
C GLN A 368 2.52 23.57 -1.04
N VAL A 369 2.71 24.88 -0.88
CA VAL A 369 2.33 25.55 0.38
C VAL A 369 0.80 25.63 0.43
N SER A 370 0.19 25.33 1.59
CA SER A 370 -1.27 25.42 1.72
C SER A 370 -1.71 26.88 1.74
N PRO A 371 -2.77 27.28 1.00
CA PRO A 371 -3.28 28.66 1.01
C PRO A 371 -3.94 29.06 2.34
N MET A 372 -3.98 28.16 3.33
CA MET A 372 -4.34 28.46 4.72
C MET A 372 -3.13 28.88 5.59
N VAL A 373 -1.94 29.06 5.01
CA VAL A 373 -0.71 29.37 5.76
C VAL A 373 0.10 30.45 5.05
N ASP A 374 0.28 31.59 5.73
CA ASP A 374 1.30 32.58 5.39
C ASP A 374 2.66 32.07 5.88
N ALA A 375 3.50 31.62 4.94
CA ALA A 375 4.83 31.07 5.23
C ALA A 375 5.86 32.13 5.68
N SER A 376 5.54 33.44 5.59
CA SER A 376 6.38 34.52 6.13
C SER A 376 6.15 34.76 7.64
N ARG A 377 5.03 34.27 8.18
CA ARG A 377 4.63 34.44 9.58
C ARG A 377 4.89 33.18 10.42
N PRO A 378 5.07 33.32 11.74
CA PRO A 378 5.08 32.17 12.65
C PRO A 378 3.77 31.38 12.61
N MET A 379 3.82 30.08 12.85
CA MET A 379 2.66 29.18 12.80
C MET A 379 1.73 29.35 14.00
N ARG A 380 2.27 29.53 15.22
CA ARG A 380 1.45 29.61 16.44
C ARG A 380 0.32 30.66 16.35
N PRO A 381 0.59 31.94 16.01
CA PRO A 381 -0.46 32.97 15.94
C PRO A 381 -1.46 32.78 14.80
N GLN A 382 -1.14 31.97 13.78
CA GLN A 382 -2.07 31.64 12.70
C GLN A 382 -3.08 30.58 13.18
N VAL A 383 -2.60 29.55 13.89
CA VAL A 383 -3.45 28.47 14.44
C VAL A 383 -4.24 28.93 15.69
N GLU A 384 -3.79 29.97 16.38
CA GLU A 384 -4.55 30.65 17.45
C GLU A 384 -5.62 31.63 16.90
N ASP A 385 -5.55 32.01 15.61
CA ASP A 385 -6.52 32.87 14.90
C ASP A 385 -7.60 32.05 14.18
N HIS A 386 -7.22 30.99 13.45
CA HIS A 386 -8.15 30.07 12.78
C HIS A 386 -7.61 28.63 12.68
N ASP A 387 -8.49 27.65 12.45
CA ASP A 387 -8.09 26.26 12.20
C ASP A 387 -7.40 26.14 10.82
N VAL A 388 -6.30 25.38 10.74
CA VAL A 388 -5.56 25.13 9.49
C VAL A 388 -5.69 23.66 9.08
N LEU A 389 -6.16 23.41 7.86
CA LEU A 389 -6.31 22.05 7.30
C LEU A 389 -5.37 21.79 6.12
N LEU A 390 -4.32 21.01 6.38
CA LEU A 390 -3.37 20.53 5.37
C LEU A 390 -3.88 19.23 4.71
N THR A 391 -3.72 19.12 3.39
CA THR A 391 -4.21 18.03 2.54
C THR A 391 -3.07 17.37 1.78
N TYR A 392 -2.54 16.28 2.32
CA TYR A 392 -1.52 15.45 1.69
C TYR A 392 -2.13 14.60 0.55
N PRO A 393 -1.34 14.24 -0.48
CA PRO A 393 0.06 14.59 -0.69
C PRO A 393 0.26 15.92 -1.43
N TYR A 394 -0.82 16.59 -1.85
CA TYR A 394 -0.81 17.78 -2.70
C TYR A 394 -0.19 19.00 -2.01
N GLU A 395 -0.41 19.14 -0.70
CA GLU A 395 0.18 20.19 0.14
C GLU A 395 1.35 19.65 0.99
N SER A 396 2.25 20.55 1.39
CA SER A 396 3.47 20.21 2.12
C SER A 396 3.25 20.02 3.62
N MET A 397 3.98 19.08 4.22
CA MET A 397 4.07 18.88 5.67
C MET A 397 4.89 20.00 6.38
N SER A 398 5.51 20.93 5.63
CA SER A 398 6.32 22.03 6.17
C SER A 398 5.67 22.82 7.32
N PRO A 399 4.39 23.26 7.25
CA PRO A 399 3.78 24.07 8.31
C PRO A 399 3.74 23.35 9.68
N LEU A 400 3.45 22.05 9.68
CA LEU A 400 3.48 21.23 10.90
C LEU A 400 4.91 21.06 11.46
N LEU A 401 5.90 20.87 10.58
CA LEU A 401 7.30 20.76 11.00
C LEU A 401 7.87 22.11 11.49
N GLN A 402 7.37 23.22 10.94
CA GLN A 402 7.68 24.58 11.38
C GLN A 402 7.06 24.85 12.76
N LEU A 403 5.77 24.58 12.96
CA LEU A 403 5.09 24.72 14.25
C LEU A 403 5.81 23.96 15.38
N LEU A 404 6.24 22.71 15.12
CA LEU A 404 7.01 21.93 16.10
C LEU A 404 8.42 22.46 16.33
N ARG A 405 9.05 23.09 15.34
CA ARG A 405 10.35 23.76 15.51
C ARG A 405 10.21 25.05 16.31
N GLU A 406 9.22 25.89 15.99
CA GLU A 406 8.89 27.09 16.76
C GLU A 406 8.61 26.73 18.23
N ALA A 407 7.75 25.72 18.48
CA ALA A 407 7.48 25.21 19.82
C ALA A 407 8.72 24.63 20.55
N SER A 408 9.72 24.11 19.83
CA SER A 408 10.98 23.67 20.46
C SER A 408 11.81 24.85 21.01
N GLY A 409 11.69 26.04 20.42
CA GLY A 409 12.43 27.26 20.78
C GLY A 409 11.65 28.28 21.61
N ASP A 410 10.31 28.30 21.55
CA ASP A 410 9.46 29.24 22.29
C ASP A 410 9.58 29.04 23.82
N ASP A 411 9.96 30.08 24.57
CA ASP A 411 10.04 30.07 26.04
C ASP A 411 8.66 29.88 26.70
N ALA A 412 7.57 30.26 26.02
CA ALA A 412 6.22 30.02 26.50
C ALA A 412 5.79 28.54 26.33
N CYS A 413 6.46 27.74 25.47
CA CYS A 413 6.07 26.35 25.25
C CYS A 413 6.58 25.45 26.38
N ILE A 414 5.68 24.99 27.25
CA ILE A 414 6.03 24.19 28.44
C ILE A 414 5.98 22.68 28.22
N SER A 415 5.17 22.17 27.28
CA SER A 415 5.10 20.71 27.01
C SER A 415 4.64 20.36 25.59
N ILE A 416 5.11 19.22 25.09
CA ILE A 416 4.70 18.63 23.80
C ILE A 416 4.35 17.16 24.04
N LYS A 417 3.14 16.73 23.64
CA LYS A 417 2.65 15.35 23.84
C LYS A 417 2.18 14.78 22.50
N ILE A 418 2.70 13.63 22.08
CA ILE A 418 2.50 13.12 20.71
C ILE A 418 2.39 11.58 20.64
N THR A 419 1.55 11.06 19.73
CA THR A 419 1.46 9.63 19.42
C THR A 419 2.19 9.26 18.14
N LEU A 420 3.22 8.41 18.21
CA LEU A 420 4.01 7.94 17.07
C LEU A 420 3.76 6.45 16.77
N TYR A 421 3.08 6.17 15.66
CA TYR A 421 2.81 4.80 15.20
C TYR A 421 3.92 4.25 14.29
N ARG A 422 4.47 5.07 13.38
CA ARG A 422 5.52 4.68 12.42
C ARG A 422 6.46 5.84 12.16
N VAL A 423 7.72 5.72 12.54
CA VAL A 423 8.74 6.78 12.36
C VAL A 423 9.68 6.42 11.21
N ALA A 424 9.96 7.37 10.32
CA ALA A 424 10.94 7.18 9.26
C ALA A 424 12.37 7.12 9.83
N LYS A 425 13.26 6.30 9.24
CA LYS A 425 14.67 6.13 9.67
C LYS A 425 15.47 7.44 9.78
N ARG A 426 15.03 8.51 9.11
CA ARG A 426 15.33 9.90 9.46
C ARG A 426 14.00 10.64 9.50
N SER A 427 13.74 11.40 10.56
CA SER A 427 12.51 12.18 10.71
C SER A 427 12.83 13.51 11.37
N LYS A 428 12.59 14.62 10.64
CA LYS A 428 12.77 15.99 11.17
C LYS A 428 11.91 16.25 12.39
N LEU A 429 10.72 15.63 12.45
CA LEU A 429 9.80 15.74 13.58
C LEU A 429 10.43 15.20 14.87
N CYS A 430 11.10 14.05 14.83
CA CYS A 430 11.72 13.48 16.03
C CYS A 430 12.97 14.25 16.47
N GLU A 431 13.73 14.83 15.53
CA GLU A 431 14.81 15.77 15.89
C GLU A 431 14.25 17.06 16.55
N SER A 432 13.09 17.57 16.12
CA SER A 432 12.42 18.70 16.80
C SER A 432 11.92 18.35 18.22
N LEU A 433 11.49 17.11 18.47
CA LEU A 433 11.12 16.62 19.80
C LEU A 433 12.34 16.52 20.72
N ILE A 434 13.47 16.03 20.21
CA ILE A 434 14.76 16.02 20.91
C ILE A 434 15.15 17.45 21.30
N ALA A 435 15.17 18.39 20.33
CA ALA A 435 15.52 19.79 20.58
C ALA A 435 14.59 20.47 21.61
N ALA A 436 13.29 20.14 21.63
CA ALA A 436 12.36 20.66 22.63
C ALA A 436 12.70 20.16 24.04
N SER A 437 13.07 18.89 24.18
CA SER A 437 13.50 18.26 25.44
C SER A 437 14.82 18.84 25.93
N GLU A 438 15.81 19.01 25.04
CA GLU A 438 17.09 19.67 25.32
C GLU A 438 16.91 21.14 25.75
N ASN A 439 15.91 21.84 25.18
CA ASN A 439 15.47 23.17 25.59
C ASN A 439 14.52 23.17 26.80
N GLY A 440 14.53 22.11 27.63
CA GLY A 440 13.89 22.05 28.94
C GLY A 440 12.37 21.83 28.97
N LYS A 441 11.74 21.46 27.85
CA LYS A 441 10.28 21.34 27.72
C LYS A 441 9.82 19.91 28.05
N GLU A 442 8.65 19.75 28.66
CA GLU A 442 8.12 18.42 29.00
C GLU A 442 7.65 17.68 27.73
N VAL A 443 8.53 16.87 27.13
CA VAL A 443 8.22 16.09 25.94
C VAL A 443 7.76 14.68 26.33
N THR A 444 6.50 14.34 26.00
CA THR A 444 5.93 12.99 26.15
C THR A 444 5.69 12.37 24.79
N VAL A 445 6.32 11.23 24.49
CA VAL A 445 6.15 10.51 23.22
C VAL A 445 5.56 9.14 23.48
N LEU A 446 4.35 8.90 23.01
CA LEU A 446 3.72 7.59 23.12
C LEU A 446 3.93 6.79 21.83
N MET A 447 4.71 5.70 21.92
CA MET A 447 5.20 4.93 20.78
C MET A 447 4.56 3.54 20.69
N GLU A 448 4.17 3.15 19.47
CA GLU A 448 3.65 1.80 19.20
C GLU A 448 4.76 0.89 18.63
N LEU A 449 5.43 0.15 19.50
CA LEU A 449 6.50 -0.77 19.08
C LEU A 449 5.98 -1.99 18.29
N ARG A 450 4.68 -2.32 18.35
CA ARG A 450 4.08 -3.43 17.57
C ARG A 450 3.63 -2.99 16.16
N ALA A 451 4.19 -1.91 15.61
CA ALA A 451 3.89 -1.42 14.27
C ALA A 451 4.60 -2.29 13.21
N ARG A 452 3.82 -3.12 12.50
CA ARG A 452 4.36 -4.15 11.58
C ARG A 452 5.34 -3.59 10.55
N PHE A 453 6.49 -4.24 10.45
CA PHE A 453 7.61 -3.96 9.55
C PHE A 453 8.40 -2.68 9.86
N ASP A 454 7.96 -1.88 10.83
CA ASP A 454 8.66 -0.69 11.35
C ASP A 454 9.22 -0.90 12.76
N GLU A 455 9.00 -2.07 13.37
CA GLU A 455 9.32 -2.34 14.78
C GLU A 455 10.78 -1.99 15.12
N ALA A 456 11.73 -2.31 14.24
CA ALA A 456 13.15 -1.99 14.44
C ALA A 456 13.43 -0.47 14.41
N ASN A 457 12.81 0.28 13.48
CA ASN A 457 12.95 1.74 13.39
C ASN A 457 12.32 2.44 14.61
N ASN A 458 11.14 1.98 15.03
CA ASN A 458 10.45 2.52 16.20
C ASN A 458 11.25 2.28 17.49
N ILE A 459 11.96 1.15 17.62
CA ILE A 459 12.86 0.90 18.76
C ILE A 459 14.10 1.79 18.71
N GLU A 460 14.75 1.95 17.55
CA GLU A 460 15.91 2.86 17.39
C GLU A 460 15.56 4.31 17.80
N TRP A 461 14.35 4.77 17.43
CA TRP A 461 13.86 6.08 17.83
C TRP A 461 13.46 6.19 19.31
N ALA A 462 12.89 5.15 19.92
CA ALA A 462 12.62 5.13 21.35
C ALA A 462 13.92 5.25 22.16
N ASP A 463 14.95 4.47 21.79
CA ASP A 463 16.27 4.51 22.41
C ASP A 463 16.90 5.92 22.31
N ARG A 464 16.73 6.63 21.17
CA ARG A 464 17.20 8.02 20.99
C ARG A 464 16.39 9.06 21.78
N LEU A 465 15.07 8.93 21.86
CA LEU A 465 14.20 9.90 22.53
C LEU A 465 14.36 9.84 24.06
N GLU A 466 14.47 8.64 24.64
CA GLU A 466 14.77 8.47 26.06
C GLU A 466 16.14 9.10 26.43
N GLN A 467 17.14 8.95 25.57
CA GLN A 467 18.48 9.56 25.78
C GLN A 467 18.47 11.10 25.75
N ALA A 468 17.52 11.72 25.04
CA ALA A 468 17.30 13.17 25.03
C ALA A 468 16.47 13.69 26.21
N GLY A 469 16.04 12.80 27.12
CA GLY A 469 15.18 13.14 28.26
C GLY A 469 13.68 13.14 27.98
N CYS A 470 13.24 12.73 26.78
CA CYS A 470 11.81 12.61 26.49
C CYS A 470 11.19 11.45 27.30
N THR A 471 10.02 11.68 27.88
CA THR A 471 9.23 10.61 28.51
C THR A 471 8.60 9.75 27.42
N VAL A 472 9.22 8.61 27.11
CA VAL A 472 8.66 7.61 26.17
C VAL A 472 7.68 6.70 26.91
N ILE A 473 6.49 6.51 26.35
CA ILE A 473 5.42 5.66 26.87
C ILE A 473 5.03 4.63 25.82
N TYR A 474 4.77 3.39 26.22
CA TYR A 474 4.33 2.32 25.32
C TYR A 474 2.82 2.06 25.44
N GLY A 475 2.20 1.60 24.34
CA GLY A 475 0.76 1.29 24.32
C GLY A 475 0.38 0.11 25.23
N GLN A 476 -0.82 0.14 25.79
CA GLN A 476 -1.32 -0.88 26.71
C GLN A 476 -1.39 -2.30 26.07
N GLU A 477 -1.25 -3.33 26.89
CA GLU A 477 -1.40 -4.74 26.49
C GLU A 477 -2.75 -4.96 25.77
N GLY A 478 -2.72 -5.67 24.64
CA GLY A 478 -3.92 -6.02 23.86
C GLY A 478 -4.53 -4.88 23.03
N PHE A 479 -4.09 -3.64 23.19
CA PHE A 479 -4.62 -2.47 22.47
C PHE A 479 -3.52 -1.69 21.77
N LYS A 480 -3.54 -1.67 20.42
CA LYS A 480 -2.57 -0.87 19.66
C LYS A 480 -2.99 0.59 19.57
N VAL A 481 -2.07 1.51 19.85
CA VAL A 481 -2.34 2.96 19.67
C VAL A 481 -2.04 3.35 18.23
N HIS A 482 -3.05 3.85 17.54
CA HIS A 482 -3.00 4.21 16.12
C HIS A 482 -3.66 5.57 15.82
N SER A 483 -4.21 6.24 16.83
CA SER A 483 -4.44 7.69 16.81
C SER A 483 -3.21 8.45 16.32
N LYS A 484 -3.42 9.58 15.63
CA LYS A 484 -2.35 10.51 15.25
C LYS A 484 -2.70 11.89 15.78
N ILE A 485 -2.25 12.14 17.00
CA ILE A 485 -2.48 13.40 17.72
C ILE A 485 -1.14 13.92 18.26
N CYS A 486 -0.94 15.22 18.13
CA CYS A 486 0.09 15.98 18.84
C CYS A 486 -0.61 17.13 19.58
N GLN A 487 -0.17 17.45 20.78
CA GLN A 487 -0.63 18.61 21.53
C GLN A 487 0.57 19.37 22.07
N ILE A 488 0.60 20.68 21.79
CA ILE A 488 1.60 21.63 22.26
C ILE A 488 0.90 22.50 23.30
N THR A 489 1.49 22.66 24.48
CA THR A 489 0.94 23.50 25.56
C THR A 489 1.86 24.68 25.82
N TYR A 490 1.29 25.87 25.74
CA TYR A 490 1.95 27.13 26.05
C TYR A 490 1.47 27.67 27.40
N HIS A 491 2.30 28.45 28.07
CA HIS A 491 1.99 29.16 29.29
C HIS A 491 2.67 30.53 29.29
N ASP A 492 1.86 31.58 29.12
CA ASP A 492 2.29 32.97 29.05
C ASP A 492 1.42 33.86 29.96
N GLU A 493 1.54 35.19 29.85
CA GLU A 493 0.78 36.13 30.69
C GLU A 493 -0.76 36.00 30.55
N SER A 494 -1.25 35.42 29.45
CA SER A 494 -2.69 35.15 29.25
C SER A 494 -3.17 33.87 29.93
N GLY A 495 -2.25 33.02 30.41
CA GLY A 495 -2.53 31.72 31.02
C GLY A 495 -2.07 30.55 30.13
N ILE A 496 -2.82 29.45 30.14
CA ILE A 496 -2.46 28.22 29.40
C ILE A 496 -3.23 28.17 28.06
N SER A 497 -2.51 28.29 26.94
CA SER A 497 -3.00 28.02 25.59
C SER A 497 -2.56 26.61 25.13
N ARG A 498 -3.25 26.03 24.14
CA ARG A 498 -2.85 24.75 23.54
C ARG A 498 -3.21 24.67 22.06
N ILE A 499 -2.26 24.25 21.23
CA ILE A 499 -2.50 23.84 19.85
C ILE A 499 -2.56 22.31 19.80
N THR A 500 -3.59 21.77 19.15
CA THR A 500 -3.79 20.33 18.96
C THR A 500 -3.77 20.01 17.46
N CYS A 501 -2.87 19.12 17.07
CA CYS A 501 -2.70 18.65 15.69
C CYS A 501 -3.32 17.25 15.57
N LEU A 502 -4.20 17.04 14.59
CA LEU A 502 -5.03 15.84 14.45
C LEU A 502 -4.97 15.32 13.01
N GLY A 503 -4.46 14.10 12.82
CA GLY A 503 -4.24 13.50 11.51
C GLY A 503 -5.07 12.25 11.23
N THR A 504 -5.51 12.10 9.98
CA THR A 504 -5.93 10.79 9.44
C THR A 504 -4.70 9.91 9.15
N GLY A 505 -3.60 10.56 8.75
CA GLY A 505 -2.32 9.97 8.38
C GLY A 505 -1.29 9.93 9.50
N ASN A 506 -0.21 9.17 9.30
CA ASN A 506 0.93 9.15 10.22
C ASN A 506 1.79 10.42 10.09
N PHE A 507 2.42 10.82 11.20
CA PHE A 507 3.44 11.85 11.27
C PHE A 507 4.75 11.43 10.57
N ASN A 508 4.71 11.18 9.25
CA ASN A 508 5.81 10.61 8.49
C ASN A 508 5.98 11.31 7.13
N GLU A 509 7.11 12.01 7.03
CA GLU A 509 7.53 12.87 5.91
C GLU A 509 7.63 12.15 4.55
N LYS A 510 7.75 10.81 4.52
CA LYS A 510 7.73 10.02 3.29
C LYS A 510 6.32 9.66 2.85
N THR A 511 5.49 9.14 3.76
CA THR A 511 4.11 8.75 3.39
C THR A 511 3.25 9.95 3.05
N ALA A 512 3.53 11.13 3.63
CA ALA A 512 2.89 12.39 3.27
C ALA A 512 3.12 12.84 1.80
N LYS A 513 3.97 12.15 1.01
CA LYS A 513 4.11 12.38 -0.45
C LYS A 513 3.44 11.32 -1.32
N LEU A 514 2.82 10.30 -0.71
CA LEU A 514 2.28 9.12 -1.39
C LEU A 514 0.83 8.82 -1.00
N TYR A 515 0.40 9.25 0.19
CA TYR A 515 -0.89 8.90 0.79
C TYR A 515 -1.81 10.14 0.79
N SER A 516 -3.08 9.98 0.41
CA SER A 516 -4.07 11.05 0.61
C SER A 516 -4.47 11.12 2.08
N ASP A 517 -4.21 12.23 2.76
CA ASP A 517 -4.41 12.35 4.21
C ASP A 517 -4.64 13.80 4.64
N PHE A 518 -5.46 14.01 5.67
CA PHE A 518 -5.67 15.32 6.27
C PHE A 518 -4.86 15.48 7.57
N MET A 519 -4.42 16.71 7.84
CA MET A 519 -3.89 17.17 9.12
C MET A 519 -4.55 18.49 9.51
N LEU A 520 -5.36 18.46 10.57
CA LEU A 520 -5.98 19.64 11.18
C LEU A 520 -5.07 20.17 12.28
N LEU A 521 -4.75 21.47 12.26
CA LEU A 521 -4.11 22.20 13.35
C LEU A 521 -5.17 23.13 13.95
N THR A 522 -5.43 23.03 15.27
CA THR A 522 -6.50 23.80 15.92
C THR A 522 -6.12 24.26 17.33
N ALA A 523 -6.46 25.52 17.67
CA ALA A 523 -6.44 26.03 19.04
C ALA A 523 -7.81 25.90 19.76
N HIS A 524 -8.81 25.25 19.15
CA HIS A 524 -10.16 25.17 19.69
C HIS A 524 -10.19 24.51 21.08
N ARG A 525 -10.50 25.33 22.10
CA ARG A 525 -10.42 24.99 23.54
C ARG A 525 -11.10 23.66 23.91
N GLY A 526 -12.24 23.36 23.31
CA GLY A 526 -12.98 22.11 23.58
C GLY A 526 -12.26 20.85 23.07
N ILE A 527 -11.57 20.96 21.93
CA ILE A 527 -10.74 19.89 21.37
C ILE A 527 -9.42 19.77 22.16
N ALA A 528 -8.86 20.91 22.61
CA ALA A 528 -7.66 20.93 23.42
C ALA A 528 -7.81 20.23 24.78
N GLU A 529 -8.91 20.45 25.51
CA GLU A 529 -9.12 19.76 26.80
C GLU A 529 -9.45 18.27 26.64
N ASP A 530 -10.08 17.87 25.54
CA ASP A 530 -10.23 16.48 25.16
C ASP A 530 -8.87 15.84 24.81
N GLY A 531 -7.98 16.54 24.09
CA GLY A 531 -6.63 16.07 23.78
C GLY A 531 -5.75 15.90 25.02
N ASN A 532 -5.81 16.85 25.95
CA ASN A 532 -5.18 16.76 27.27
C ASN A 532 -5.73 15.56 28.06
N THR A 533 -7.05 15.37 28.03
CA THR A 533 -7.74 14.23 28.63
C THR A 533 -7.37 12.90 27.96
N PHE A 534 -7.13 12.89 26.65
CA PHE A 534 -6.71 11.72 25.89
C PHE A 534 -5.32 11.26 26.30
N PHE A 535 -4.33 12.16 26.33
CA PHE A 535 -2.98 11.83 26.82
C PHE A 535 -3.00 11.39 28.28
N ARG A 536 -3.72 12.10 29.16
CA ARG A 536 -3.90 11.70 30.57
C ARG A 536 -4.50 10.30 30.70
N ASN A 537 -5.53 9.97 29.91
CA ASN A 537 -6.16 8.66 29.92
C ASN A 537 -5.22 7.56 29.41
N LEU A 538 -4.43 7.81 28.36
CA LEU A 538 -3.43 6.87 27.85
C LEU A 538 -2.35 6.58 28.91
N SER A 539 -1.77 7.61 29.53
CA SER A 539 -0.75 7.45 30.58
C SER A 539 -1.25 6.71 31.83
N LEU A 540 -2.57 6.62 32.02
CA LEU A 540 -3.23 5.90 33.11
C LEU A 540 -3.84 4.55 32.69
N GLY A 541 -3.69 4.11 31.43
CA GLY A 541 -4.32 2.88 30.92
C GLY A 541 -5.86 2.92 30.88
N ASN A 542 -6.46 4.12 30.89
CA ASN A 542 -7.90 4.33 30.94
C ASN A 542 -8.55 4.39 29.55
N LEU A 543 -8.78 3.23 28.95
CA LEU A 543 -9.47 3.10 27.65
C LEU A 543 -10.99 3.36 27.70
N LYS A 544 -11.52 3.83 28.84
CA LYS A 544 -12.95 4.14 29.07
C LYS A 544 -13.18 5.61 29.38
N GLY A 545 -12.24 6.48 29.01
CA GLY A 545 -12.41 7.93 29.09
C GLY A 545 -13.65 8.43 28.34
N SER A 546 -14.24 9.49 28.88
CA SER A 546 -15.29 10.30 28.23
C SER A 546 -14.67 11.58 27.67
N TYR A 547 -15.24 12.06 26.57
CA TYR A 547 -14.75 13.17 25.76
C TYR A 547 -15.96 13.98 25.24
N SER A 548 -15.79 15.29 25.03
CA SER A 548 -16.87 16.20 24.60
C SER A 548 -17.00 16.31 23.07
N TYR A 549 -15.88 16.24 22.36
CA TYR A 549 -15.75 16.39 20.91
C TYR A 549 -15.08 15.16 20.26
N LEU A 550 -14.10 14.54 20.90
CA LEU A 550 -13.33 13.43 20.34
C LEU A 550 -14.06 12.08 20.44
N GLY A 551 -14.30 11.44 19.28
CA GLY A 551 -14.73 10.05 19.18
C GLY A 551 -13.56 9.10 19.35
N VAL A 552 -13.16 8.80 20.58
CA VAL A 552 -12.01 7.94 20.89
C VAL A 552 -12.40 6.45 20.87
N ALA A 553 -11.62 5.59 20.22
CA ALA A 553 -11.78 4.13 20.31
C ALA A 553 -11.01 3.57 21.53
N PRO A 554 -11.46 2.47 22.17
CA PRO A 554 -12.57 1.61 21.78
C PRO A 554 -13.96 2.04 22.29
N SER A 555 -14.05 3.03 23.19
CA SER A 555 -15.28 3.34 23.93
C SER A 555 -16.30 4.21 23.19
N GLY A 556 -15.83 5.22 22.44
CA GLY A 556 -16.65 6.31 21.89
C GLY A 556 -16.81 6.32 20.36
N LEU A 557 -15.78 5.91 19.60
CA LEU A 557 -15.74 6.06 18.13
C LEU A 557 -16.87 5.31 17.41
N LYS A 558 -17.01 4.00 17.65
CA LYS A 558 -18.08 3.19 17.05
C LYS A 558 -19.47 3.70 17.49
N PRO A 559 -19.75 3.97 18.78
CA PRO A 559 -20.99 4.64 19.18
C PRO A 559 -21.26 6.01 18.55
N LEU A 560 -20.24 6.83 18.27
CA LEU A 560 -20.39 8.12 17.59
C LEU A 560 -20.93 7.95 16.16
N VAL A 561 -20.31 7.08 15.37
CA VAL A 561 -20.76 6.78 13.99
C VAL A 561 -22.15 6.13 14.01
N MET A 562 -22.40 5.21 14.93
CA MET A 562 -23.71 4.57 15.08
C MET A 562 -24.81 5.57 15.51
N ARG A 563 -24.49 6.62 16.28
CA ARG A 563 -25.44 7.72 16.57
C ARG A 563 -25.75 8.55 15.31
N GLY A 564 -24.74 8.87 14.49
CA GLY A 564 -24.95 9.54 13.21
C GLY A 564 -25.89 8.75 12.28
N LEU A 565 -25.63 7.44 12.11
CA LEU A 565 -26.52 6.57 11.32
C LEU A 565 -27.95 6.51 11.90
N ASN A 566 -28.12 6.44 13.23
CA ASN A 566 -29.45 6.46 13.86
C ASN A 566 -30.20 7.78 13.63
N ARG A 567 -29.50 8.92 13.60
CA ARG A 567 -30.09 10.25 13.37
C ARG A 567 -30.66 10.38 11.96
N GLU A 568 -29.89 10.00 10.95
CA GLU A 568 -30.34 10.05 9.55
C GLU A 568 -31.45 9.01 9.28
N ILE A 569 -31.42 7.85 9.94
CA ILE A 569 -32.56 6.90 9.97
C ILE A 569 -33.83 7.56 10.57
N GLY A 570 -33.68 8.38 11.61
CA GLY A 570 -34.78 9.15 12.19
C GLY A 570 -35.38 10.13 11.20
N ARG A 571 -34.52 10.93 10.54
CA ARG A 571 -34.90 11.88 9.47
C ARG A 571 -35.68 11.19 8.34
N ALA A 572 -35.13 10.13 7.77
CA ALA A 572 -35.77 9.41 6.66
C ALA A 572 -37.15 8.84 7.06
N ARG A 573 -37.28 8.30 8.28
CA ARG A 573 -38.57 7.81 8.82
C ARG A 573 -39.58 8.92 9.12
N ALA A 574 -39.14 10.17 9.28
CA ALA A 574 -39.99 11.36 9.38
C ALA A 574 -40.35 11.97 8.01
N GLY A 575 -39.75 11.49 6.91
CA GLY A 575 -39.87 12.09 5.58
C GLY A 575 -38.92 13.28 5.34
N GLU A 576 -37.98 13.53 6.25
CA GLU A 576 -36.94 14.56 6.07
C GLU A 576 -35.82 14.08 5.14
N PRO A 577 -35.16 14.97 4.37
CA PRO A 577 -33.98 14.65 3.59
C PRO A 577 -32.85 14.09 4.48
N ALA A 578 -32.40 12.87 4.18
CA ALA A 578 -31.44 12.12 5.00
C ALA A 578 -30.31 11.55 4.15
N GLN A 579 -29.07 11.87 4.53
CA GLN A 579 -27.87 11.49 3.78
C GLN A 579 -26.71 11.15 4.70
N VAL A 580 -25.90 10.17 4.28
CA VAL A 580 -24.67 9.75 4.95
C VAL A 580 -23.56 9.63 3.91
N PHE A 581 -22.40 10.20 4.19
CA PHE A 581 -21.17 9.94 3.44
C PHE A 581 -20.09 9.34 4.36
N MET A 582 -19.37 8.31 3.90
CA MET A 582 -18.22 7.77 4.63
C MET A 582 -17.06 7.38 3.70
N LYS A 583 -15.90 8.02 3.87
CA LYS A 583 -14.62 7.61 3.28
C LYS A 583 -13.84 6.76 4.28
N MET A 584 -13.26 5.63 3.86
CA MET A 584 -12.36 4.80 4.68
C MET A 584 -11.50 3.84 3.84
N ASN A 585 -10.50 3.21 4.44
CA ASN A 585 -9.71 2.18 3.74
C ASN A 585 -10.36 0.81 3.75
N SER A 586 -11.19 0.47 4.75
CA SER A 586 -11.93 -0.80 4.77
C SER A 586 -13.18 -0.76 5.65
N LEU A 587 -14.23 -1.44 5.20
CA LEU A 587 -15.48 -1.67 5.91
C LEU A 587 -15.65 -3.18 6.17
N THR A 588 -15.40 -3.61 7.41
CA THR A 588 -15.55 -5.01 7.85
C THR A 588 -16.20 -5.17 9.23
N ASP A 589 -16.62 -4.11 9.92
CA ASP A 589 -17.36 -4.18 11.18
C ASP A 589 -18.84 -4.54 10.92
N ARG A 590 -19.28 -5.70 11.43
CA ARG A 590 -20.60 -6.26 11.13
C ARG A 590 -21.75 -5.41 11.70
N ASP A 591 -21.59 -4.77 12.86
CA ASP A 591 -22.64 -3.89 13.41
C ASP A 591 -22.84 -2.64 12.54
N VAL A 592 -21.74 -2.10 11.99
CA VAL A 592 -21.77 -0.91 11.13
C VAL A 592 -22.36 -1.25 9.77
N ILE A 593 -21.99 -2.40 9.20
CA ILE A 593 -22.57 -2.93 7.94
C ILE A 593 -24.08 -3.11 8.06
N ASP A 594 -24.55 -3.72 9.16
CA ASP A 594 -25.98 -3.97 9.38
C ASP A 594 -26.74 -2.66 9.62
N LYS A 595 -26.11 -1.66 10.24
CA LYS A 595 -26.69 -0.33 10.44
C LYS A 595 -26.71 0.52 9.17
N ILE A 596 -25.75 0.34 8.26
CA ILE A 596 -25.79 0.90 6.89
C ILE A 596 -26.95 0.28 6.10
N SER A 597 -27.19 -1.03 6.24
CA SER A 597 -28.35 -1.68 5.61
C SER A 597 -29.68 -1.18 6.20
N GLU A 598 -29.77 -0.99 7.53
CA GLU A 598 -30.95 -0.37 8.15
C GLU A 598 -31.16 1.08 7.65
N ALA A 599 -30.10 1.84 7.43
CA ALA A 599 -30.17 3.19 6.87
C ALA A 599 -30.71 3.18 5.43
N CYS A 600 -30.16 2.36 4.56
CA CYS A 600 -30.64 2.21 3.19
C CYS A 600 -32.11 1.77 3.13
N PHE A 601 -32.51 0.81 3.97
CA PHE A 601 -33.89 0.34 4.05
C PHE A 601 -34.86 1.39 4.65
N ALA A 602 -34.36 2.28 5.50
CA ALA A 602 -35.14 3.41 6.02
C ALA A 602 -35.31 4.56 5.02
N GLY A 603 -34.66 4.52 3.85
CA GLY A 603 -34.70 5.57 2.82
C GLY A 603 -33.51 6.54 2.84
N VAL A 604 -32.51 6.33 3.69
CA VAL A 604 -31.30 7.17 3.75
C VAL A 604 -30.42 6.91 2.52
N ARG A 605 -29.98 7.97 1.83
CA ARG A 605 -28.96 7.87 0.80
C ARG A 605 -27.59 7.69 1.46
N VAL A 606 -26.95 6.54 1.25
CA VAL A 606 -25.61 6.25 1.81
C VAL A 606 -24.59 6.23 0.67
N MET A 607 -23.54 7.03 0.80
CA MET A 607 -22.44 7.14 -0.16
C MET A 607 -21.13 6.74 0.52
N LEU A 608 -20.41 5.76 -0.03
CA LEU A 608 -19.15 5.27 0.52
C LEU A 608 -18.01 5.46 -0.49
N VAL A 609 -16.83 5.88 -0.01
CA VAL A 609 -15.58 5.78 -0.77
C VAL A 609 -14.65 4.83 0.00
N ILE A 610 -14.51 3.61 -0.51
CA ILE A 610 -13.74 2.54 0.14
C ILE A 610 -12.66 2.08 -0.83
N ARG A 611 -11.39 2.39 -0.54
CA ARG A 611 -10.28 2.04 -1.44
C ARG A 611 -9.74 0.62 -1.30
N GLY A 612 -10.10 -0.10 -0.23
CA GLY A 612 -9.64 -1.45 0.07
C GLY A 612 -10.79 -2.45 0.25
N ILE A 613 -10.83 -3.13 1.39
CA ILE A 613 -11.79 -4.22 1.68
C ILE A 613 -13.19 -3.67 1.94
N CYS A 614 -14.19 -4.20 1.25
CA CYS A 614 -15.60 -3.90 1.46
C CYS A 614 -16.39 -5.19 1.68
N CYS A 615 -16.90 -5.42 2.89
CA CYS A 615 -17.66 -6.62 3.23
C CYS A 615 -19.19 -6.50 3.00
N ILE A 616 -19.69 -5.34 2.57
CA ILE A 616 -21.09 -5.14 2.15
C ILE A 616 -21.23 -5.29 0.62
N LYS A 617 -22.47 -5.42 0.12
CA LYS A 617 -22.86 -5.43 -1.31
C LYS A 617 -23.86 -4.29 -1.59
N ALA A 618 -23.79 -3.68 -2.77
CA ALA A 618 -24.76 -2.68 -3.20
C ALA A 618 -26.04 -3.34 -3.76
N ASP A 619 -27.10 -2.55 -3.98
CA ASP A 619 -28.25 -2.92 -4.81
C ASP A 619 -28.95 -4.26 -4.43
N ILE A 620 -28.91 -4.66 -3.16
CA ILE A 620 -29.66 -5.81 -2.64
C ILE A 620 -31.07 -5.34 -2.26
N PRO A 621 -32.14 -5.91 -2.84
CA PRO A 621 -33.52 -5.51 -2.57
C PRO A 621 -33.88 -5.55 -1.08
N HIS A 622 -34.48 -4.47 -0.59
CA HIS A 622 -34.87 -4.24 0.80
C HIS A 622 -33.71 -4.30 1.81
N LYS A 623 -32.47 -4.07 1.34
CA LYS A 623 -31.25 -4.07 2.17
C LYS A 623 -30.29 -2.94 1.84
N THR A 624 -29.93 -2.73 0.57
CA THR A 624 -28.86 -1.80 0.16
C THR A 624 -29.15 -1.03 -1.14
N GLU A 625 -30.41 -0.91 -1.56
CA GLU A 625 -30.85 -0.03 -2.68
C GLU A 625 -30.55 1.47 -2.44
N GLY A 626 -30.37 1.86 -1.18
CA GLY A 626 -29.91 3.20 -0.77
C GLY A 626 -28.40 3.44 -0.98
N LEU A 627 -27.61 2.39 -1.26
CA LEU A 627 -26.15 2.41 -1.19
C LEU A 627 -25.48 2.70 -2.53
N ILE A 628 -24.69 3.77 -2.58
CA ILE A 628 -23.66 4.01 -3.59
C ILE A 628 -22.31 3.78 -2.93
N ALA A 629 -21.45 2.95 -3.52
CA ALA A 629 -20.10 2.73 -3.00
C ALA A 629 -19.07 2.75 -4.14
N HIS A 630 -18.13 3.68 -4.06
CA HIS A 630 -17.04 3.88 -5.02
C HIS A 630 -15.71 3.38 -4.44
N GLN A 631 -14.81 2.92 -5.31
CA GLN A 631 -13.43 2.60 -5.02
C GLN A 631 -12.53 3.27 -6.05
N ILE A 632 -11.57 4.07 -5.58
CA ILE A 632 -10.49 4.67 -6.38
C ILE A 632 -9.19 3.94 -6.04
N VAL A 633 -8.43 3.60 -7.07
CA VAL A 633 -7.02 3.18 -7.03
C VAL A 633 -6.33 3.94 -8.16
N GLY A 634 -5.17 4.52 -7.89
CA GLY A 634 -4.47 5.39 -8.83
C GLY A 634 -3.07 5.75 -8.32
N ARG A 635 -2.51 6.87 -8.79
CA ARG A 635 -1.16 7.36 -8.47
C ARG A 635 -0.91 7.51 -6.97
N PHE A 636 -1.88 8.00 -6.22
CA PHE A 636 -1.79 8.19 -4.77
C PHE A 636 -2.58 7.12 -4.01
N LEU A 637 -2.01 6.67 -2.89
CA LEU A 637 -2.65 5.70 -2.01
C LEU A 637 -3.69 6.41 -1.16
N GLU A 638 -4.96 6.24 -1.53
CA GLU A 638 -6.07 6.79 -0.76
C GLU A 638 -6.01 6.33 0.71
N HIS A 639 -5.96 7.26 1.68
CA HIS A 639 -5.77 6.88 3.09
C HIS A 639 -6.66 7.63 4.10
N ALA A 640 -7.09 8.86 3.80
CA ALA A 640 -7.95 9.66 4.64
C ALA A 640 -9.28 8.96 4.99
N ARG A 641 -9.81 9.23 6.18
CA ARG A 641 -11.16 8.79 6.57
C ARG A 641 -12.01 9.98 7.00
N VAL A 642 -13.25 9.99 6.52
CA VAL A 642 -14.22 11.09 6.67
C VAL A 642 -15.58 10.46 6.98
N TYR A 643 -16.30 10.95 7.99
CA TYR A 643 -17.67 10.54 8.29
C TYR A 643 -18.58 11.77 8.34
N ALA A 644 -19.53 11.85 7.43
CA ALA A 644 -20.42 13.00 7.27
C ALA A 644 -21.90 12.55 7.30
N PHE A 645 -22.75 13.37 7.93
CA PHE A 645 -24.16 13.11 8.15
C PHE A 645 -24.99 14.36 7.84
N GLY A 646 -26.23 14.15 7.34
CA GLY A 646 -27.09 15.21 6.83
C GLY A 646 -26.80 15.58 5.38
N VAL A 647 -27.79 16.10 4.66
CA VAL A 647 -27.63 16.58 3.27
C VAL A 647 -26.66 17.76 3.24
N ASP A 648 -26.95 18.78 4.06
CA ASP A 648 -26.10 19.97 4.28
C ASP A 648 -24.84 19.66 5.12
N THR A 649 -24.49 18.38 5.25
CA THR A 649 -23.30 17.87 5.93
C THR A 649 -23.14 18.50 7.32
N ASP A 650 -24.25 18.59 8.06
CA ASP A 650 -24.35 19.35 9.30
C ASP A 650 -23.50 18.76 10.44
N ILE A 651 -23.02 17.52 10.27
CA ILE A 651 -21.99 16.89 11.08
C ILE A 651 -20.91 16.32 10.14
N LEU A 652 -19.65 16.72 10.33
CA LEU A 652 -18.49 16.16 9.63
C LEU A 652 -17.35 15.83 10.62
N TYR A 653 -16.82 14.61 10.53
CA TYR A 653 -15.66 14.14 11.27
C TYR A 653 -14.55 13.66 10.33
N LEU A 654 -13.30 13.91 10.72
CA LEU A 654 -12.11 13.21 10.21
C LEU A 654 -11.71 12.11 11.21
N SER A 655 -10.96 11.08 10.75
CA SER A 655 -10.69 9.88 11.55
C SER A 655 -9.37 9.18 11.23
N SER A 656 -8.70 8.62 12.25
CA SER A 656 -7.58 7.68 12.09
C SER A 656 -8.04 6.23 11.90
N ALA A 657 -9.28 5.92 12.26
CA ALA A 657 -9.87 4.59 12.21
C ALA A 657 -10.48 4.27 10.84
N ASP A 658 -10.58 2.96 10.57
CA ASP A 658 -11.48 2.39 9.57
C ASP A 658 -12.64 1.68 10.29
N MET A 659 -13.75 1.40 9.59
CA MET A 659 -14.85 0.60 10.15
C MET A 659 -14.53 -0.90 10.10
N MET A 660 -13.47 -1.28 10.81
CA MET A 660 -13.06 -2.66 11.06
C MET A 660 -13.11 -2.94 12.57
N THR A 661 -13.60 -4.10 13.00
CA THR A 661 -13.70 -4.50 14.42
C THR A 661 -12.39 -4.31 15.21
N ARG A 662 -11.22 -4.52 14.58
CA ARG A 662 -9.92 -4.27 15.23
C ARG A 662 -9.65 -2.79 15.54
N ASN A 663 -10.14 -1.88 14.70
CA ASN A 663 -9.98 -0.43 14.86
C ASN A 663 -11.05 0.15 15.80
N THR A 664 -12.27 -0.39 15.78
CA THR A 664 -13.37 0.03 16.63
C THR A 664 -13.32 -0.54 18.05
N GLU A 665 -12.77 -1.75 18.26
CA GLU A 665 -12.82 -2.46 19.55
C GLU A 665 -11.46 -2.89 20.13
N ARG A 666 -10.36 -2.88 19.34
CA ARG A 666 -9.03 -3.41 19.75
C ARG A 666 -7.86 -2.43 19.51
N ARG A 667 -8.17 -1.15 19.33
CA ARG A 667 -7.18 -0.07 19.15
C ARG A 667 -7.62 1.19 19.88
N VAL A 668 -6.64 2.05 20.14
CA VAL A 668 -6.88 3.46 20.43
C VAL A 668 -6.75 4.24 19.12
N GLU A 669 -7.86 4.78 18.66
CA GLU A 669 -8.03 5.57 17.44
C GLU A 669 -8.82 6.82 17.81
N ILE A 670 -8.82 7.83 16.94
CA ILE A 670 -9.57 9.08 17.13
C ILE A 670 -10.41 9.41 15.91
N ALA A 671 -11.62 9.89 16.15
CA ALA A 671 -12.39 10.70 15.23
C ALA A 671 -12.61 12.09 15.84
N TYR A 672 -12.54 13.16 15.04
CA TYR A 672 -12.57 14.54 15.50
C TYR A 672 -13.39 15.41 14.54
N PRO A 673 -14.22 16.35 15.06
CA PRO A 673 -15.07 17.17 14.21
C PRO A 673 -14.23 18.24 13.50
N VAL A 674 -14.64 18.60 12.29
CA VAL A 674 -14.16 19.83 11.63
C VAL A 674 -15.19 20.92 11.90
N LEU A 675 -14.82 21.89 12.72
CA LEU A 675 -15.73 22.94 13.22
C LEU A 675 -15.62 24.21 12.37
N ASP A 676 -14.42 24.55 11.90
CA ASP A 676 -14.20 25.68 11.02
C ASP A 676 -14.87 25.52 9.64
N PRO A 677 -15.62 26.52 9.14
CA PRO A 677 -16.31 26.43 7.85
C PRO A 677 -15.39 26.28 6.62
N ALA A 678 -14.20 26.89 6.61
CA ALA A 678 -13.29 26.83 5.46
C ALA A 678 -12.57 25.48 5.37
N CYS A 679 -12.15 24.94 6.52
CA CYS A 679 -11.69 23.56 6.65
C CYS A 679 -12.78 22.57 6.19
N LYS A 680 -14.04 22.80 6.60
CA LYS A 680 -15.18 21.97 6.21
C LYS A 680 -15.47 22.02 4.71
N GLU A 681 -15.43 23.20 4.09
CA GLU A 681 -15.59 23.39 2.64
C GLU A 681 -14.53 22.59 1.86
N ARG A 682 -13.26 22.66 2.27
CA ARG A 682 -12.13 21.90 1.67
C ARG A 682 -12.31 20.38 1.75
N VAL A 683 -12.81 19.83 2.88
CA VAL A 683 -13.10 18.38 2.96
C VAL A 683 -14.28 17.98 2.07
N ILE A 684 -15.34 18.80 1.99
CA ILE A 684 -16.52 18.52 1.16
C ILE A 684 -16.15 18.54 -0.33
N GLU A 685 -15.34 19.51 -0.78
CA GLU A 685 -14.80 19.58 -2.14
C GLU A 685 -13.99 18.33 -2.51
N PHE A 686 -12.99 17.97 -1.68
CA PHE A 686 -12.18 16.76 -1.85
C PHE A 686 -13.05 15.50 -1.97
N VAL A 687 -14.10 15.40 -1.14
CA VAL A 687 -15.07 14.28 -1.17
C VAL A 687 -15.91 14.28 -2.45
N ASN A 688 -16.38 15.45 -2.89
CA ASN A 688 -17.21 15.60 -4.07
C ASN A 688 -16.45 15.20 -5.35
N LEU A 689 -15.18 15.62 -5.49
CA LEU A 689 -14.29 15.16 -6.57
C LEU A 689 -14.16 13.63 -6.60
N GLN A 690 -13.97 12.99 -5.45
CA GLN A 690 -13.84 11.53 -5.34
C GLN A 690 -15.16 10.75 -5.53
N LEU A 691 -16.30 11.41 -5.42
CA LEU A 691 -17.58 10.83 -5.84
C LEU A 691 -17.76 10.96 -7.35
N ALA A 692 -17.36 12.09 -7.95
CA ALA A 692 -17.52 12.40 -9.36
C ALA A 692 -16.53 11.70 -10.31
N ASP A 693 -15.41 11.20 -9.77
CA ASP A 693 -14.39 10.46 -10.53
C ASP A 693 -15.02 9.40 -11.46
N ASN A 694 -14.59 9.43 -12.72
CA ASN A 694 -15.04 8.56 -13.81
C ASN A 694 -13.86 8.08 -14.67
N VAL A 695 -12.65 8.09 -14.12
CA VAL A 695 -11.42 7.60 -14.79
C VAL A 695 -10.85 6.41 -14.02
N LYS A 696 -10.72 6.55 -12.70
CA LYS A 696 -10.15 5.53 -11.79
C LYS A 696 -11.19 4.89 -10.88
N ALA A 697 -12.30 5.59 -10.63
CA ALA A 697 -13.36 5.11 -9.76
C ALA A 697 -14.14 3.92 -10.32
N ARG A 698 -14.58 3.06 -9.40
CA ARG A 698 -15.39 1.87 -9.68
C ARG A 698 -16.55 1.75 -8.73
N ARG A 699 -17.71 1.32 -9.24
CA ARG A 699 -18.91 1.09 -8.42
C ARG A 699 -18.97 -0.36 -7.93
N LEU A 700 -19.32 -0.53 -6.66
CA LEU A 700 -19.65 -1.82 -6.04
C LEU A 700 -20.95 -2.39 -6.63
N THR A 701 -20.96 -3.68 -6.94
CA THR A 701 -22.12 -4.40 -7.48
C THR A 701 -22.90 -5.19 -6.41
N ARG A 702 -24.00 -5.80 -6.84
CA ARG A 702 -24.81 -6.77 -6.07
C ARG A 702 -24.03 -8.06 -5.74
N GLU A 703 -23.12 -8.45 -6.63
CA GLU A 703 -22.24 -9.62 -6.52
C GLU A 703 -21.00 -9.33 -5.66
N GLY A 704 -20.85 -8.08 -5.21
CA GLY A 704 -19.70 -7.58 -4.47
C GLY A 704 -18.43 -7.42 -5.32
N THR A 705 -18.57 -7.49 -6.65
CA THR A 705 -17.54 -7.10 -7.63
C THR A 705 -17.52 -5.57 -7.80
N TRP A 706 -16.63 -5.09 -8.66
CA TRP A 706 -16.40 -3.64 -8.85
C TRP A 706 -16.21 -3.31 -10.33
N GLU A 707 -17.14 -2.55 -10.89
CA GLU A 707 -17.20 -2.19 -12.31
C GLU A 707 -16.61 -0.80 -12.55
N LYS A 708 -15.82 -0.61 -13.61
CA LYS A 708 -15.28 0.72 -13.98
C LYS A 708 -16.45 1.67 -14.28
N LEU A 709 -16.41 2.86 -13.69
CA LEU A 709 -17.28 3.97 -14.10
C LEU A 709 -16.67 4.58 -15.37
N ALA A 710 -17.07 4.09 -16.54
CA ALA A 710 -16.69 4.71 -17.80
C ALA A 710 -17.55 5.97 -18.05
N PRO A 711 -16.97 7.11 -18.48
CA PRO A 711 -17.72 8.30 -18.81
C PRO A 711 -18.47 8.09 -20.14
N ALA A 712 -19.61 8.76 -20.31
CA ALA A 712 -20.21 8.89 -21.62
C ALA A 712 -19.28 9.70 -22.56
N ALA A 713 -19.46 9.57 -23.88
CA ALA A 713 -18.59 10.23 -24.87
C ALA A 713 -18.63 11.77 -24.82
N ASP A 714 -19.65 12.34 -24.17
CA ASP A 714 -19.91 13.75 -23.96
C ASP A 714 -19.76 14.20 -22.48
N GLU A 715 -19.37 13.30 -21.57
CA GLU A 715 -19.08 13.64 -20.17
C GLU A 715 -17.59 14.02 -19.98
N PRO A 716 -17.29 15.06 -19.17
CA PRO A 716 -15.92 15.42 -18.85
C PRO A 716 -15.23 14.28 -18.09
N ARG A 717 -13.94 14.07 -18.36
CA ARG A 717 -13.12 13.08 -17.66
C ARG A 717 -12.62 13.67 -16.35
N ILE A 718 -12.96 13.01 -15.25
CA ILE A 718 -12.64 13.41 -13.89
C ILE A 718 -11.76 12.32 -13.28
N ASP A 719 -10.46 12.57 -13.19
CA ASP A 719 -9.55 11.88 -12.28
C ASP A 719 -9.42 12.77 -11.03
N ALA A 720 -9.87 12.28 -9.87
CA ALA A 720 -9.88 13.10 -8.67
C ALA A 720 -8.47 13.41 -8.14
N GLN A 721 -7.47 12.58 -8.44
CA GLN A 721 -6.11 12.73 -7.91
C GLN A 721 -5.32 13.78 -8.70
N GLU A 722 -5.38 13.73 -10.04
CA GLU A 722 -4.70 14.72 -10.87
C GLU A 722 -5.41 16.09 -10.84
N LEU A 723 -6.73 16.15 -10.67
CA LEU A 723 -7.44 17.42 -10.45
C LEU A 723 -7.09 18.06 -9.10
N LEU A 724 -6.99 17.28 -8.01
CA LEU A 724 -6.53 17.79 -6.71
C LEU A 724 -5.07 18.26 -6.75
N LEU A 725 -4.22 17.57 -7.53
CA LEU A 725 -2.84 17.98 -7.76
C LEU A 725 -2.76 19.31 -8.51
N ALA A 726 -3.41 19.41 -9.67
CA ALA A 726 -3.44 20.63 -10.47
C ALA A 726 -4.02 21.83 -9.69
N LYS A 727 -5.07 21.60 -8.90
CA LYS A 727 -5.64 22.63 -8.02
C LYS A 727 -4.63 23.14 -6.98
N ALA A 728 -3.84 22.26 -6.36
CA ALA A 728 -2.85 22.68 -5.37
C ALA A 728 -1.78 23.60 -5.96
N TYR A 729 -1.34 23.38 -7.21
CA TYR A 729 -0.44 24.30 -7.92
C TYR A 729 -1.12 25.66 -8.19
N LEU A 730 -2.34 25.65 -8.74
CA LEU A 730 -3.10 26.87 -9.08
C LEU A 730 -3.48 27.74 -7.88
N GLN A 731 -3.37 27.24 -6.64
CA GLN A 731 -3.66 27.99 -5.41
C GLN A 731 -2.45 28.70 -4.79
N THR A 732 -1.30 28.75 -5.48
CA THR A 732 -0.09 29.44 -5.00
C THR A 732 0.12 30.80 -5.68
N GLU A 733 0.67 31.78 -4.97
CA GLU A 733 0.89 33.15 -5.49
C GLU A 733 1.79 33.17 -6.74
N GLU A 734 2.81 32.30 -6.77
CA GLU A 734 3.73 32.12 -7.92
C GLU A 734 2.99 31.67 -9.20
N TYR A 735 1.78 31.13 -9.08
CA TYR A 735 0.92 30.70 -10.20
C TYR A 735 -0.32 31.57 -10.42
N ALA A 736 -0.64 32.47 -9.48
CA ALA A 736 -1.73 33.43 -9.64
C ALA A 736 -1.45 34.44 -10.77
N ASP A 737 -0.22 34.97 -10.83
CA ASP A 737 0.26 35.79 -11.96
C ASP A 737 0.57 34.93 -13.20
N ALA A 738 0.91 33.65 -13.03
CA ALA A 738 1.22 32.72 -14.12
C ALA A 738 -0.02 32.06 -14.77
N ALA A 739 -1.23 32.57 -14.53
CA ALA A 739 -2.49 32.10 -15.13
C ALA A 739 -2.53 32.13 -16.68
N VAL A 740 -1.47 32.66 -17.31
CA VAL A 740 -1.25 32.72 -18.76
C VAL A 740 -0.43 31.53 -19.30
N ASP A 741 0.36 30.82 -18.48
CA ASP A 741 1.16 29.67 -18.93
C ASP A 741 0.37 28.36 -18.89
N ALA A 742 -0.43 28.16 -19.94
CA ALA A 742 -1.15 26.92 -20.17
C ALA A 742 -0.27 25.65 -20.23
N SER A 743 1.06 25.78 -20.44
CA SER A 743 1.95 24.62 -20.39
C SER A 743 2.09 24.05 -18.98
N LEU A 744 1.87 24.84 -17.92
CA LEU A 744 1.93 24.37 -16.54
C LEU A 744 0.64 23.63 -16.13
N VAL A 745 -0.51 24.06 -16.64
CA VAL A 745 -1.78 23.30 -16.50
C VAL A 745 -1.72 21.99 -17.28
N ALA A 746 -1.24 22.00 -18.53
CA ALA A 746 -1.06 20.78 -19.33
C ALA A 746 -0.01 19.81 -18.77
N LYS A 747 0.99 20.29 -18.00
CA LYS A 747 1.91 19.43 -17.22
C LYS A 747 1.26 18.89 -15.95
N ALA A 748 0.41 19.68 -15.29
CA ALA A 748 -0.26 19.27 -14.05
C ALA A 748 -1.42 18.29 -14.30
N ASN A 749 -2.05 18.33 -15.48
CA ASN A 749 -2.96 17.29 -15.95
C ASN A 749 -2.94 17.23 -17.50
N PRO A 750 -2.25 16.26 -18.12
CA PRO A 750 -2.16 16.12 -19.57
C PRO A 750 -3.46 15.65 -20.25
N MET A 751 -4.54 15.44 -19.50
CA MET A 751 -5.88 15.18 -20.04
C MET A 751 -6.74 16.45 -20.19
N LEU A 752 -6.20 17.63 -19.82
CA LEU A 752 -6.84 18.93 -20.01
C LEU A 752 -6.12 19.72 -21.11
N GLU A 753 -6.89 20.23 -22.07
CA GLU A 753 -6.34 21.11 -23.11
C GLU A 753 -5.94 22.48 -22.55
N ALA A 754 -5.07 23.19 -23.28
CA ALA A 754 -4.47 24.45 -22.86
C ALA A 754 -5.48 25.55 -22.43
N ASP A 755 -6.68 25.55 -23.00
CA ASP A 755 -7.76 26.51 -22.71
C ASP A 755 -8.39 26.27 -21.31
N ALA A 756 -8.31 25.05 -20.79
CA ALA A 756 -8.93 24.64 -19.53
C ALA A 756 -8.27 25.22 -18.26
N SER A 757 -7.23 26.06 -18.40
CA SER A 757 -6.67 26.84 -17.27
C SER A 757 -7.74 27.72 -16.61
N GLN A 758 -8.55 28.42 -17.41
CA GLN A 758 -9.67 29.22 -16.90
C GLN A 758 -10.78 28.34 -16.31
N THR A 759 -11.03 27.17 -16.90
CA THR A 759 -11.97 26.18 -16.35
C THR A 759 -11.55 25.69 -14.96
N LEU A 760 -10.27 25.35 -14.75
CA LEU A 760 -9.79 24.89 -13.43
C LEU A 760 -9.90 25.96 -12.34
N GLN A 761 -9.77 27.25 -12.69
CA GLN A 761 -10.03 28.36 -11.77
C GLN A 761 -11.53 28.61 -11.57
N ALA A 762 -12.37 28.25 -12.55
CA ALA A 762 -13.83 28.33 -12.50
C ALA A 762 -14.51 27.09 -11.88
N LEU A 763 -13.76 26.02 -11.56
CA LEU A 763 -14.26 24.83 -10.85
C LEU A 763 -15.12 25.27 -9.66
N PRO A 764 -16.37 24.77 -9.52
CA PRO A 764 -17.25 25.26 -8.49
C PRO A 764 -16.69 24.93 -7.11
N ARG A 765 -17.04 25.72 -6.10
CA ARG A 765 -16.88 25.27 -4.69
C ARG A 765 -17.92 24.17 -4.43
N ILE A 766 -17.60 22.94 -4.88
CA ILE A 766 -18.63 21.93 -5.13
C ILE A 766 -19.42 21.63 -3.85
N GLY A 767 -20.74 21.74 -3.95
CA GLY A 767 -21.65 21.59 -2.82
C GLY A 767 -22.16 22.91 -2.26
N ARG A 768 -21.57 24.07 -2.60
CA ARG A 768 -22.13 25.38 -2.28
C ARG A 768 -23.42 25.61 -3.06
N TYR A 769 -24.51 25.89 -2.33
CA TYR A 769 -25.68 26.56 -2.88
C TYR A 769 -26.11 27.70 -1.96
N GLU A 770 -26.64 28.76 -2.56
CA GLU A 770 -27.13 29.94 -1.87
C GLU A 770 -28.65 29.87 -1.79
N VAL A 771 -29.18 30.17 -0.60
CA VAL A 771 -30.62 30.21 -0.35
C VAL A 771 -30.94 31.56 0.29
N ASP A 772 -31.82 32.32 -0.34
CA ASP A 772 -32.41 33.51 0.29
C ASP A 772 -33.27 33.06 1.48
N VAL A 773 -32.75 33.27 2.69
CA VAL A 773 -33.49 33.05 3.94
C VAL A 773 -33.63 34.40 4.63
N ASP A 774 -34.86 34.86 4.81
CA ASP A 774 -35.21 36.17 5.38
C ASP A 774 -34.56 37.39 4.67
N GLY A 775 -34.10 37.22 3.43
CA GLY A 775 -33.48 38.25 2.59
C GLY A 775 -31.94 38.25 2.61
N GLU A 776 -31.31 37.36 3.36
CA GLU A 776 -29.85 37.16 3.39
C GLU A 776 -29.48 35.85 2.67
N PRO A 777 -28.53 35.84 1.72
CA PRO A 777 -28.12 34.64 0.99
C PRO A 777 -27.28 33.72 1.87
N GLN A 778 -27.90 32.66 2.42
CA GLN A 778 -27.19 31.67 3.24
C GLN A 778 -26.43 30.67 2.36
N VAL A 779 -25.11 30.66 2.52
CA VAL A 779 -24.20 29.68 1.93
C VAL A 779 -24.33 28.34 2.67
N ARG A 780 -24.78 27.29 1.99
CA ARG A 780 -24.78 25.91 2.51
C ARG A 780 -23.90 24.99 1.68
N THR A 781 -23.12 24.14 2.36
CA THR A 781 -22.23 23.15 1.74
C THR A 781 -22.80 21.74 1.89
N ARG A 782 -23.19 21.12 0.78
CA ARG A 782 -23.70 19.74 0.72
C ARG A 782 -22.75 18.80 -0.02
N ILE A 783 -22.70 17.53 0.37
CA ILE A 783 -22.07 16.49 -0.45
C ILE A 783 -23.05 16.11 -1.56
N VAL A 784 -22.62 16.17 -2.82
CA VAL A 784 -23.46 15.95 -4.00
C VAL A 784 -23.26 14.54 -4.58
N THR A 785 -24.24 14.05 -5.35
CA THR A 785 -24.08 12.78 -6.08
C THR A 785 -23.18 12.97 -7.32
N PRO A 786 -22.55 11.89 -7.85
CA PRO A 786 -21.65 11.99 -9.00
C PRO A 786 -22.31 12.64 -10.24
N ARG A 787 -23.61 12.40 -10.45
CA ARG A 787 -24.39 12.98 -11.55
C ARG A 787 -24.74 14.45 -11.36
N GLU A 788 -24.87 14.91 -10.11
CA GLU A 788 -25.05 16.33 -9.82
C GLU A 788 -23.75 17.09 -10.08
N PHE A 789 -22.61 16.55 -9.63
CA PHE A 789 -21.29 17.08 -9.95
C PHE A 789 -21.09 17.20 -11.46
N VAL A 790 -21.18 16.10 -12.22
CA VAL A 790 -20.92 16.10 -13.67
C VAL A 790 -21.85 17.07 -14.43
N ARG A 791 -23.08 17.28 -13.95
CA ARG A 791 -23.99 18.29 -14.50
C ARG A 791 -23.54 19.72 -14.18
N GLU A 792 -23.17 19.99 -12.94
CA GLU A 792 -22.69 21.31 -12.48
C GLU A 792 -21.37 21.67 -13.20
N GLU A 793 -20.48 20.71 -13.37
CA GLU A 793 -19.23 20.81 -14.13
C GLU A 793 -19.48 21.13 -15.61
N ARG A 794 -20.38 20.41 -16.28
CA ARG A 794 -20.72 20.65 -17.70
C ARG A 794 -21.40 22.00 -17.94
N GLN A 795 -22.06 22.58 -16.94
CA GLN A 795 -22.62 23.93 -17.02
C GLN A 795 -21.50 24.99 -16.99
N ILE A 796 -20.47 24.80 -16.17
CA ILE A 796 -19.33 25.72 -16.03
C ILE A 796 -18.37 25.62 -17.21
N LEU A 797 -18.12 24.41 -17.71
CA LEU A 797 -17.42 24.14 -18.98
C LEU A 797 -18.13 24.70 -20.23
N GLY A 798 -19.38 25.17 -20.13
CA GLY A 798 -20.16 25.62 -21.28
C GLY A 798 -20.62 24.51 -22.23
N ILE A 799 -20.48 23.23 -21.87
CA ILE A 799 -20.84 22.03 -22.68
C ILE A 799 -22.37 21.77 -22.59
N GLY A 800 -23.16 22.86 -22.60
CA GLY A 800 -24.60 22.91 -22.33
C GLY A 800 -25.47 23.21 -23.56
N GLY A 801 -25.14 22.65 -24.72
CA GLY A 801 -25.91 22.83 -25.95
C GLY A 801 -27.22 22.02 -25.99
N GLU A 802 -28.35 22.73 -25.86
CA GLU A 802 -29.74 22.34 -26.19
C GLU A 802 -30.19 20.87 -26.06
N SER A 803 -31.05 20.58 -25.07
CA SER A 803 -32.06 19.51 -25.19
C SER A 803 -33.35 19.77 -24.37
N HIS A 804 -33.96 20.95 -24.55
CA HIS A 804 -35.29 21.25 -24.00
C HIS A 804 -36.44 20.54 -24.76
N ALA A 805 -36.43 19.20 -24.82
CA ALA A 805 -37.49 18.41 -25.46
C ALA A 805 -37.61 16.97 -24.90
N ALA A 806 -38.31 16.80 -23.77
CA ALA A 806 -38.61 15.47 -23.20
C ALA A 806 -40.00 15.42 -22.52
N ALA A 807 -41.05 15.88 -23.20
CA ALA A 807 -42.43 15.76 -22.75
C ALA A 807 -43.37 15.32 -23.90
N ALA A 808 -44.29 14.39 -23.61
CA ALA A 808 -45.44 13.99 -24.43
C ALA A 808 -45.19 13.33 -25.82
N ALA A 809 -44.94 12.01 -25.78
CA ALA A 809 -45.71 10.96 -26.47
C ALA A 809 -46.16 11.07 -27.97
N SER A 810 -45.71 10.05 -28.73
CA SER A 810 -46.53 9.12 -29.58
C SER A 810 -46.66 9.26 -31.11
N HIS A 811 -46.51 8.09 -31.76
CA HIS A 811 -47.06 7.60 -33.05
C HIS A 811 -46.78 8.26 -34.44
N ALA A 812 -45.90 7.56 -35.19
CA ALA A 812 -46.18 6.84 -36.45
C ALA A 812 -46.13 7.52 -37.86
N GLU A 813 -45.24 6.95 -38.69
CA GLU A 813 -45.30 6.74 -40.16
C GLU A 813 -45.15 7.94 -41.16
N PRO A 814 -44.71 7.70 -42.43
CA PRO A 814 -43.84 8.65 -43.13
C PRO A 814 -44.24 9.15 -44.55
N ALA A 815 -43.75 10.35 -44.88
CA ALA A 815 -43.45 10.88 -46.24
C ALA A 815 -44.67 11.16 -47.19
N PRO A 816 -44.52 11.86 -48.37
CA PRO A 816 -43.30 12.38 -49.01
C PRO A 816 -43.40 13.83 -49.64
N THR A 817 -42.39 14.17 -50.46
CA THR A 817 -42.38 15.12 -51.63
C THR A 817 -42.23 16.66 -51.51
N ALA A 818 -41.03 17.12 -51.91
CA ALA A 818 -40.72 17.98 -53.08
C ALA A 818 -40.65 19.54 -53.05
N GLY A 819 -39.62 20.07 -53.74
CA GLY A 819 -39.42 21.46 -54.19
C GLY A 819 -38.63 22.40 -53.25
N GLU A 820 -37.81 23.37 -53.70
CA GLU A 820 -37.12 23.61 -54.99
C GLU A 820 -35.91 24.58 -54.77
N ALA A 821 -35.09 24.88 -55.77
CA ALA A 821 -33.86 25.72 -55.69
C ALA A 821 -34.11 27.19 -56.18
N PRO A 822 -33.13 28.14 -56.32
CA PRO A 822 -31.67 28.11 -56.13
C PRO A 822 -31.03 29.35 -55.43
N ALA A 823 -29.69 29.50 -55.50
CA ALA A 823 -28.89 30.68 -55.06
C ALA A 823 -28.80 31.78 -56.17
N PRO A 824 -28.22 33.00 -55.92
CA PRO A 824 -26.75 33.16 -56.09
C PRO A 824 -26.02 34.36 -55.38
N ALA A 825 -24.67 34.29 -55.41
CA ALA A 825 -23.67 35.37 -55.64
C ALA A 825 -23.26 36.45 -54.58
N THR A 826 -22.00 36.86 -54.73
CA THR A 826 -21.15 37.81 -53.95
C THR A 826 -21.28 39.29 -54.38
N PRO A 827 -20.71 40.26 -53.62
CA PRO A 827 -19.50 40.97 -54.12
C PRO A 827 -18.47 41.40 -53.03
N THR A 828 -17.47 42.22 -53.41
CA THR A 828 -16.16 42.44 -52.72
C THR A 828 -15.92 43.85 -52.13
N ALA A 829 -14.86 44.00 -51.30
CA ALA A 829 -14.31 45.29 -50.79
C ALA A 829 -13.53 46.11 -51.86
N PRO A 830 -13.11 47.39 -51.62
CA PRO A 830 -11.76 47.69 -51.04
C PRO A 830 -11.50 49.11 -50.39
N LYS A 831 -10.28 49.31 -49.80
CA LYS A 831 -9.41 50.55 -49.63
C LYS A 831 -8.65 50.52 -48.26
N HIS A 832 -7.33 50.79 -48.08
CA HIS A 832 -6.39 51.89 -48.47
C HIS A 832 -6.57 53.20 -47.64
N MET A 833 -5.59 53.97 -47.13
CA MET A 833 -4.09 54.07 -47.11
C MET A 833 -3.69 55.19 -46.07
N SER A 834 -2.45 55.60 -45.66
CA SER A 834 -1.01 55.20 -45.75
C SER A 834 -0.13 56.16 -44.87
N SER A 835 1.14 55.80 -44.52
CA SER A 835 2.32 56.69 -44.14
C SER A 835 2.23 57.65 -42.92
N ALA A 836 3.08 57.55 -41.87
CA ALA A 836 4.45 58.12 -41.66
C ALA A 836 4.44 59.51 -40.93
N GLU A 837 5.49 60.12 -40.34
CA GLU A 837 6.97 59.90 -40.24
C GLU A 837 7.60 60.74 -39.05
N LYS A 838 8.89 60.53 -38.66
CA LYS A 838 9.83 61.42 -37.89
C LYS A 838 9.58 61.72 -36.39
N ASP A 839 10.55 62.08 -35.51
CA ASP A 839 12.05 62.06 -35.38
C ASP A 839 12.37 62.26 -33.84
N GLU A 840 13.55 62.35 -33.20
CA GLU A 840 14.98 62.54 -33.57
C GLU A 840 15.95 61.85 -32.52
N ALA A 841 17.07 62.47 -32.06
CA ALA A 841 18.08 61.93 -31.10
C ALA A 841 18.43 62.98 -29.97
N PRO A 842 19.56 62.99 -29.18
CA PRO A 842 20.90 62.33 -29.29
C PRO A 842 21.48 61.65 -27.99
N SER A 843 22.75 61.22 -28.03
CA SER A 843 23.58 60.65 -26.93
C SER A 843 24.71 61.63 -26.48
N PRO A 844 25.76 61.31 -25.65
CA PRO A 844 26.82 60.29 -25.92
C PRO A 844 27.57 59.63 -24.72
N ALA A 845 28.47 58.66 -25.04
CA ALA A 845 29.73 58.28 -24.35
C ALA A 845 29.66 57.66 -22.92
N GLU A 846 30.54 56.76 -22.43
CA GLU A 846 31.69 55.96 -22.94
C GLU A 846 32.04 54.87 -21.88
N ALA A 847 32.87 53.81 -22.04
CA ALA A 847 33.74 53.29 -23.12
C ALA A 847 33.84 51.73 -23.02
N ALA A 848 35.00 51.13 -23.34
CA ALA A 848 35.33 49.67 -23.27
C ALA A 848 36.81 49.49 -22.79
N PRO A 849 37.55 48.33 -22.91
CA PRO A 849 37.43 47.13 -23.77
C PRO A 849 37.50 45.78 -22.94
N ASN A 850 37.97 44.57 -23.34
CA ASN A 850 38.76 44.04 -24.48
C ASN A 850 38.66 42.48 -24.59
N ASP A 851 38.74 41.93 -25.82
CA ASP A 851 39.31 40.64 -26.37
C ASP A 851 39.37 39.32 -25.55
N GLU A 852 39.31 38.08 -26.11
CA GLU A 852 39.17 37.52 -27.50
C GLU A 852 38.59 36.05 -27.43
N HIS A 853 38.63 35.06 -28.35
CA HIS A 853 39.30 34.72 -29.64
C HIS A 853 38.43 33.70 -30.46
N VAL A 854 38.65 33.48 -31.78
CA VAL A 854 37.86 32.59 -32.70
C VAL A 854 38.62 32.32 -34.04
N PRO A 855 38.21 31.46 -35.04
CA PRO A 855 37.07 30.51 -35.23
C PRO A 855 37.46 29.13 -35.91
N ALA A 856 36.49 28.47 -36.61
CA ALA A 856 36.63 27.66 -37.86
C ALA A 856 37.05 26.16 -37.83
N ALA A 857 36.63 25.25 -38.76
CA ALA A 857 35.58 25.24 -39.82
C ALA A 857 35.29 23.80 -40.37
N ALA A 858 34.32 23.66 -41.31
CA ALA A 858 33.98 22.43 -42.09
C ALA A 858 34.13 22.66 -43.62
N PRO A 859 34.06 21.63 -44.52
CA PRO A 859 32.80 21.16 -45.16
C PRO A 859 32.79 19.60 -45.37
N GLU A 860 32.08 18.87 -46.28
CA GLU A 860 31.18 19.14 -47.44
C GLU A 860 30.20 17.94 -47.72
N VAL A 861 29.79 17.66 -48.97
CA VAL A 861 28.79 16.63 -49.40
C VAL A 861 29.22 15.92 -50.72
N PRO A 862 28.63 14.77 -51.16
CA PRO A 862 27.69 14.83 -52.32
C PRO A 862 26.57 13.75 -52.47
N ALA A 863 25.43 14.21 -53.01
CA ALA A 863 24.39 13.60 -53.90
C ALA A 863 24.09 12.07 -54.04
N ALA A 864 22.87 11.70 -53.61
CA ALA A 864 21.73 11.04 -54.31
C ALA A 864 21.84 10.03 -55.50
N SER A 865 21.02 8.96 -55.46
CA SER A 865 20.40 8.26 -56.63
C SER A 865 19.22 7.33 -56.27
N GLU A 866 18.15 7.28 -57.08
CA GLU A 866 17.02 6.32 -57.04
C GLU A 866 17.16 5.19 -58.11
N PRO A 867 16.13 4.37 -58.49
CA PRO A 867 15.53 3.25 -57.73
C PRO A 867 15.49 1.88 -58.49
N LYS A 868 15.03 0.82 -57.79
CA LYS A 868 14.41 -0.49 -58.21
C LYS A 868 14.62 -1.08 -59.64
N PRO A 869 14.76 -2.42 -59.73
CA PRO A 869 13.64 -3.24 -60.26
C PRO A 869 13.36 -4.56 -59.49
N GLU A 870 12.47 -5.40 -60.03
CA GLU A 870 11.76 -6.52 -59.34
C GLU A 870 12.36 -7.94 -59.54
N GLY A 871 11.94 -8.91 -58.72
CA GLY A 871 12.15 -10.35 -58.90
C GLY A 871 11.12 -11.22 -58.13
N LYS A 872 10.67 -12.35 -58.70
CA LYS A 872 9.64 -13.28 -58.17
C LYS A 872 10.21 -14.73 -58.06
N PRO A 873 9.45 -15.79 -57.71
CA PRO A 873 8.90 -16.08 -56.37
C PRO A 873 9.05 -17.56 -55.90
N ALA A 874 8.80 -17.82 -54.60
CA ALA A 874 8.50 -19.15 -53.99
C ALA A 874 9.68 -20.18 -54.00
N PRO A 875 9.62 -21.34 -53.28
CA PRO A 875 8.47 -22.20 -52.94
C PRO A 875 8.05 -22.26 -51.44
N GLN A 876 6.92 -22.93 -51.17
CA GLN A 876 6.48 -23.35 -49.84
C GLN A 876 7.02 -24.75 -49.46
N PRO A 877 7.13 -25.06 -48.15
CA PRO A 877 7.06 -26.43 -47.63
C PRO A 877 5.74 -26.70 -46.88
N GLU A 878 5.27 -27.94 -47.01
CA GLU A 878 4.00 -28.54 -46.59
C GLU A 878 3.56 -28.34 -45.12
N SER A 879 2.24 -28.40 -44.90
CA SER A 879 1.61 -28.56 -43.58
C SER A 879 1.51 -30.02 -43.13
N LYS A 880 1.62 -30.26 -41.82
CA LYS A 880 1.32 -31.54 -41.13
C LYS A 880 0.67 -31.28 -39.75
N PRO A 881 0.00 -32.27 -39.13
CA PRO A 881 -1.38 -32.06 -38.66
C PRO A 881 -1.57 -31.68 -37.18
N GLN A 882 -2.75 -31.11 -36.89
CA GLN A 882 -3.30 -30.96 -35.54
C GLN A 882 -3.69 -32.32 -34.93
N PRO A 883 -3.41 -32.57 -33.64
CA PRO A 883 -4.12 -33.58 -32.84
C PRO A 883 -5.55 -33.09 -32.49
N ALA A 884 -6.49 -34.03 -32.39
CA ALA A 884 -7.84 -33.77 -31.88
C ALA A 884 -7.85 -33.68 -30.34
N PRO A 885 -8.85 -33.02 -29.72
CA PRO A 885 -9.02 -33.05 -28.27
C PRO A 885 -9.31 -34.48 -27.77
N VAL A 886 -8.82 -34.79 -26.57
CA VAL A 886 -9.01 -36.09 -25.90
C VAL A 886 -9.79 -35.87 -24.61
N ASP A 887 -10.90 -36.58 -24.44
CA ASP A 887 -11.76 -36.45 -23.26
C ASP A 887 -11.07 -36.92 -21.97
N ALA A 888 -11.18 -36.12 -20.91
CA ALA A 888 -10.71 -36.48 -19.59
C ALA A 888 -11.62 -37.54 -18.96
N ARG A 889 -11.08 -38.76 -18.74
CA ARG A 889 -11.75 -39.77 -17.92
C ARG A 889 -11.50 -39.51 -16.44
N VAL A 890 -12.59 -39.45 -15.67
CA VAL A 890 -12.52 -39.58 -14.20
C VAL A 890 -12.15 -41.03 -13.86
N ILE A 891 -11.24 -41.21 -12.91
CA ILE A 891 -10.98 -42.48 -12.25
C ILE A 891 -11.61 -42.38 -10.85
N GLU A 892 -12.58 -43.24 -10.55
CA GLU A 892 -13.13 -43.41 -9.22
C GLU A 892 -12.35 -44.52 -8.50
N GLU A 893 -11.93 -44.29 -7.25
CA GLU A 893 -11.28 -45.32 -6.41
C GLU A 893 -12.28 -45.94 -5.43
N GLU A 894 -12.38 -47.27 -5.41
CA GLU A 894 -13.15 -48.00 -4.40
C GLU A 894 -12.38 -48.10 -3.06
N PRO A 895 -13.07 -48.05 -1.90
CA PRO A 895 -12.41 -48.15 -0.60
C PRO A 895 -11.98 -49.59 -0.26
N PRO A 896 -10.77 -49.82 0.28
CA PRO A 896 -10.28 -51.14 0.65
C PRO A 896 -10.95 -51.71 1.91
N SER A 897 -11.01 -53.05 2.00
CA SER A 897 -11.71 -53.80 3.06
C SER A 897 -10.78 -54.40 4.13
N GLU A 898 -11.33 -54.68 5.32
CA GLU A 898 -10.61 -55.26 6.45
C GLU A 898 -10.18 -56.73 6.24
N ARG A 899 -9.02 -57.16 6.80
CA ARG A 899 -8.88 -58.45 7.52
C ARG A 899 -7.54 -58.75 8.24
N THR A 900 -7.62 -58.82 9.57
CA THR A 900 -7.12 -59.91 10.47
C THR A 900 -5.73 -60.58 10.29
N SER A 901 -4.76 -60.15 11.11
CA SER A 901 -4.04 -60.88 12.20
C SER A 901 -3.19 -62.19 11.99
N ARG A 902 -2.20 -62.34 12.91
CA ARG A 902 -1.17 -63.41 13.13
C ARG A 902 0.11 -63.30 12.26
N GLY A 903 1.33 -63.62 12.75
CA GLY A 903 1.76 -64.02 14.11
C GLY A 903 3.27 -64.36 14.23
N ASP A 904 3.77 -64.38 15.48
CA ASP A 904 4.99 -65.02 16.03
C ASP A 904 6.42 -64.75 15.49
N ALA A 905 7.10 -63.82 16.16
CA ALA A 905 8.37 -63.97 16.93
C ALA A 905 9.56 -64.84 16.44
N GLN A 906 10.76 -64.26 16.54
CA GLN A 906 11.81 -64.78 17.46
C GLN A 906 12.83 -63.69 17.87
N THR A 907 13.62 -63.95 18.92
CA THR A 907 14.52 -62.98 19.58
C THR A 907 15.86 -63.61 19.91
N THR A 908 16.95 -62.84 19.75
CA THR A 908 18.27 -63.20 20.32
C THR A 908 18.96 -61.97 20.87
N SER A 909 19.34 -62.00 22.15
CA SER A 909 20.06 -60.91 22.83
C SER A 909 21.46 -61.36 23.24
N ILE A 910 22.45 -60.48 23.08
CA ILE A 910 23.79 -60.65 23.65
C ILE A 910 24.12 -59.39 24.46
N GLU A 911 24.51 -59.58 25.72
CA GLU A 911 24.73 -58.52 26.70
C GLU A 911 26.16 -58.59 27.25
N ILE A 912 27.00 -57.58 26.98
CA ILE A 912 28.34 -57.48 27.58
C ILE A 912 28.61 -56.07 28.13
N ARG A 913 28.48 -56.00 29.47
CA ARG A 913 29.17 -55.13 30.45
C ARG A 913 29.81 -53.80 29.99
N ARG A 914 29.34 -52.71 30.61
CA ARG A 914 30.04 -51.42 30.73
C ARG A 914 31.07 -51.43 31.89
N PRO A 915 32.14 -50.64 31.81
CA PRO A 915 32.82 -50.03 32.96
C PRO A 915 32.47 -48.53 33.11
N ASN A 916 32.36 -48.03 34.34
CA ASN A 916 32.20 -46.59 34.61
C ASN A 916 33.56 -45.86 34.59
N ARG A 917 33.63 -44.69 33.94
CA ARG A 917 34.61 -43.63 34.27
C ARG A 917 33.97 -42.25 34.18
N PHE A 918 33.42 -41.79 35.30
CA PHE A 918 32.96 -40.40 35.48
C PHE A 918 34.14 -39.54 35.98
N ALA A 919 35.20 -39.45 35.17
CA ALA A 919 36.38 -38.61 35.40
C ALA A 919 37.13 -38.40 34.07
N VAL A 920 37.76 -37.22 33.90
CA VAL A 920 38.39 -36.70 32.66
C VAL A 920 37.40 -36.11 31.64
N ALA A 921 36.87 -34.92 31.96
CA ALA A 921 36.35 -33.94 30.99
C ALA A 921 36.36 -32.48 31.51
N LEU A 922 36.99 -32.19 32.67
CA LEU A 922 36.92 -30.87 33.34
C LEU A 922 38.29 -30.18 33.45
N LYS A 923 39.13 -30.33 32.42
CA LYS A 923 40.44 -29.67 32.26
C LYS A 923 40.74 -29.42 30.78
N LEU A 924 39.98 -28.53 30.13
CA LEU A 924 40.36 -27.93 28.82
C LEU A 924 39.59 -26.64 28.44
N ILE A 925 38.82 -26.05 29.35
CA ILE A 925 38.26 -24.69 29.21
C ILE A 925 38.72 -23.90 30.44
N GLY A 926 39.73 -23.05 30.27
CA GLY A 926 40.38 -22.41 31.42
C GLY A 926 41.73 -21.75 31.14
N LEU A 927 41.88 -21.05 30.02
CA LEU A 927 42.96 -20.11 29.68
C LEU A 927 42.55 -19.32 28.43
N GLY A 928 42.90 -18.03 28.35
CA GLY A 928 42.69 -17.20 27.14
C GLY A 928 41.43 -16.32 27.10
N PHE A 929 41.19 -15.47 28.11
CA PHE A 929 40.14 -14.43 28.05
C PHE A 929 40.53 -13.11 28.76
N ALA A 930 41.83 -12.80 28.82
CA ALA A 930 42.38 -11.75 29.69
C ALA A 930 43.47 -10.85 29.04
N GLU A 931 43.55 -10.80 27.70
CA GLU A 931 44.73 -10.25 27.01
C GLU A 931 44.36 -9.42 25.75
N LEU A 932 43.31 -8.59 25.82
CA LEU A 932 42.89 -7.75 24.67
C LEU A 932 42.41 -6.32 25.01
N PHE A 933 42.46 -5.88 26.28
CA PHE A 933 42.02 -4.52 26.67
C PHE A 933 42.84 -3.90 27.81
N THR A 934 44.11 -3.55 27.55
CA THR A 934 44.92 -2.66 28.42
C THR A 934 45.98 -1.85 27.65
N GLY A 935 45.77 -0.53 27.54
CA GLY A 935 46.77 0.45 27.08
C GLY A 935 46.96 0.55 25.55
N ASN A 936 47.37 1.68 24.98
CA ASN A 936 47.60 3.00 25.59
C ASN A 936 47.48 4.13 24.56
N LEU A 937 46.96 5.30 24.96
CA LEU A 937 47.16 6.54 24.19
C LEU A 937 48.52 7.15 24.54
N THR A 938 49.28 7.67 23.56
CA THR A 938 49.64 9.11 23.48
C THR A 938 50.61 9.49 22.34
N ARG A 939 50.36 10.68 21.76
CA ARG A 939 51.31 11.68 21.20
C ARG A 939 52.12 11.45 19.90
N ARG A 940 51.58 12.06 18.84
CA ARG A 940 52.11 13.24 18.09
C ARG A 940 53.28 13.13 17.08
N SER A 941 53.12 13.97 16.05
CA SER A 941 54.05 14.39 14.99
C SER A 941 54.29 13.39 13.85
N ARG A 942 54.43 13.83 12.59
CA ARG A 942 54.34 15.21 12.07
C ARG A 942 53.02 15.47 11.36
#